data_AF-A0A9D0XPJ5-F1
#
_entry.id   AF-A0A9D0XPJ5-F1
#
_cell.length_a   1.000
_cell.length_b   1.000
_cell.length_c   1.000
_cell.angle_alpha   90.00
_cell.angle_beta   90.00
_cell.angle_gamma   90.00
#
_symmetry.space_group_name_H-M   'P 1'
#
loop_
_entity.id
_entity.type
_entity.pdbx_description
1 polymer ?
#
loop_
_entity_poly.entity_id
_entity_poly.type
_entity_poly.pdbx_seq_one_letter_code
_entity_poly.pdbx_strand_id
1 'polypeptide(L)'
;PTSLPWVLLGAVGMGCQMLAGHAENTYFVLLVVAAYAAWRLVGRALGEPGGAEGAAGIPARGLSRLKAAAWLLLMAVLGLALGAIQFVPLYEVATTGFRGEQAAPSLQQVLEWAYPWRRLITFAVPNFFGSPAHHGYFDLFRWKYVPASVNAHGAPIASHDWGIKNYVEGGAYLGLLPLFLAFIAAAEWVRARLGGRRFRVRRAVRDVHPFFVLLGLFSLGCIFGTPLYALVYVLPYLRQSHAPFRWVLPLTLSVAVLAGLGGDVVRGKAREARERMRGLRPAARGLRVALRRLLLLDAPLTLVSGLAALAFWGGVVTLMGLVLSRVFFGQIEPLVERAFWSLARASDAFPDHRAFYSYEFRWVGLFALLLTATGISLRVSLCPIFLRQRPVWEVLAIGVLVVDLVSFGAGFHSAVDPALLEYVPPVVGFLQQDTSLWRYVAFTPPGTTKTMNANVGMFYDLQSIDGYDSIFPQQYVAYMALIEPQDQILYNRIAPLRQWSSLDSPLLDLLNVKYVITEVEIPNPAKYRLVYQDEAVRVYENRAVLPRAFTLPATAAVVVDDVANGLRTYDPHRYVVLEAGSGEQGAEGKVQGAGGEPEPQRVARYTRNEVFVDVSVAEPSWLILTDSYFPGWRAFVRPRGAGEEAEREVEVLRVDGNFRGVFLEPGAWTVRFKYSPNAVKVGAFVSFIAGMAVLFLTGLYLWRFFYREEDDASTVRRVAKNSLAPIVLNLFNRLIDFAFAALMARILGPVGNGRYATAVNIYLWFEVVVNFGLDMYLMREVAQRRDRSWQLFVNTTALRLLIFAAVLPLLVGFLVGWQALGSPLAPETVWAVLLLYAGLLPGSIAYGLAAVFRGYEKHEIPAAIQTVTTIIRATLGVLVLVGGLGVVGVAGASILTNLATMTILAVLAFRVIWRERPRGMGRVERALQRTMVVESWPLMASLLLQVLFPGVNLVLLQRLQSDAVVGWYDAARKWVDALNIVPSFFTFAVFPVMSRQAAQDLSSLRRSYRLSVKVLTIVALPTAVLVTLLATPLVGLLSGSRFLPHGAIVLRLLVWSILFGWINSLTNYVLIALNRQRYVLLASGVRVVFTVVANLLFVRTFSYVASAWIIIGGEFLLAVLFAIPLRQHLGSVGWVRLLARPVLAGLVMGGAVWSAALVSRPLALVVGLVVYPVALVTLRALTPEEREVLAPLVPWRGWRRRWGEQVETRL
;
A
#
# COMPACT_ATOMS: atom_id res chain seq x y z
N PRO A 1 14.20 -21.37 11.63
CA PRO A 1 13.37 -20.22 11.18
C PRO A 1 12.65 -20.51 9.84
N THR A 2 12.04 -21.69 9.72
CA THR A 2 11.33 -22.16 8.52
C THR A 2 9.97 -21.47 8.33
N SER A 3 9.42 -20.84 9.37
CA SER A 3 8.09 -20.21 9.34
C SER A 3 8.06 -18.81 8.72
N LEU A 4 9.17 -18.08 8.73
CA LEU A 4 9.23 -16.70 8.24
C LEU A 4 8.78 -16.52 6.77
N PRO A 5 9.23 -17.32 5.79
CA PRO A 5 8.77 -17.16 4.41
C PRO A 5 7.25 -17.36 4.27
N TRP A 6 6.65 -18.28 5.03
CA TRP A 6 5.20 -18.50 5.02
C TRP A 6 4.42 -17.33 5.61
N VAL A 7 4.96 -16.70 6.66
CA VAL A 7 4.38 -15.47 7.25
C VAL A 7 4.43 -14.33 6.26
N LEU A 8 5.54 -14.17 5.54
CA LEU A 8 5.69 -13.10 4.55
C LEU A 8 4.79 -13.33 3.33
N LEU A 9 4.75 -14.56 2.79
CA LEU A 9 3.85 -14.91 1.69
C LEU A 9 2.38 -14.77 2.09
N GLY A 10 2.01 -15.19 3.30
CA GLY A 10 0.65 -15.02 3.81
C GLY A 10 0.27 -13.56 4.01
N ALA A 11 1.19 -12.72 4.51
CA ALA A 11 0.98 -11.29 4.64
C ALA A 11 0.81 -10.62 3.27
N VAL A 12 1.65 -10.95 2.29
CA VAL A 12 1.51 -10.44 0.91
C VAL A 12 0.19 -10.89 0.29
N GLY A 13 -0.18 -12.18 0.43
CA GLY A 13 -1.46 -12.69 -0.08
C GLY A 13 -2.66 -11.96 0.53
N MET A 14 -2.65 -11.72 1.84
CA MET A 14 -3.68 -10.94 2.53
C MET A 14 -3.70 -9.47 2.08
N GLY A 15 -2.53 -8.84 1.94
CA GLY A 15 -2.41 -7.47 1.44
C GLY A 15 -2.94 -7.32 0.01
N CYS A 16 -2.59 -8.23 -0.90
CA CYS A 16 -3.12 -8.26 -2.27
C CYS A 16 -4.64 -8.44 -2.29
N GLN A 17 -5.18 -9.31 -1.44
CA GLN A 17 -6.61 -9.54 -1.31
C GLN A 17 -7.35 -8.26 -0.86
N MET A 18 -6.77 -7.49 0.06
CA MET A 18 -7.33 -6.21 0.50
C MET A 18 -7.23 -5.12 -0.57
N LEU A 19 -6.09 -5.05 -1.27
CA LEU A 19 -5.88 -4.10 -2.36
C LEU A 19 -6.82 -4.35 -3.55
N ALA A 20 -7.37 -5.56 -3.69
CA ALA A 20 -8.42 -5.86 -4.67
C ALA A 20 -9.75 -5.13 -4.38
N GLY A 21 -9.91 -4.51 -3.21
CA GLY A 21 -10.96 -3.51 -2.96
C GLY A 21 -12.34 -4.04 -2.57
N HIS A 22 -12.51 -5.34 -2.33
CA HIS A 22 -13.81 -5.93 -1.99
C HIS A 22 -13.92 -6.27 -0.49
N ALA A 23 -14.31 -5.28 0.33
CA ALA A 23 -14.34 -5.38 1.80
C ALA A 23 -15.05 -6.63 2.35
N GLU A 24 -16.20 -6.97 1.78
CA GLU A 24 -17.02 -8.09 2.24
C GLU A 24 -16.30 -9.44 2.02
N ASN A 25 -15.62 -9.61 0.88
CA ASN A 25 -14.79 -10.80 0.62
C ASN A 25 -13.58 -10.85 1.55
N THR A 26 -12.96 -9.69 1.85
CA THR A 26 -11.88 -9.61 2.85
C THR A 26 -12.35 -10.10 4.20
N TYR A 27 -13.55 -9.71 4.62
CA TYR A 27 -14.11 -10.20 5.87
C TYR A 27 -14.29 -11.72 5.87
N PHE A 28 -14.94 -12.30 4.86
CA PHE A 28 -15.14 -13.76 4.77
C PHE A 28 -13.81 -14.53 4.76
N VAL A 29 -12.82 -14.03 4.01
CA VAL A 29 -11.47 -14.62 3.98
C VAL A 29 -10.81 -14.56 5.35
N LEU A 30 -10.80 -13.40 6.01
CA LEU A 30 -10.21 -13.23 7.34
C LEU A 30 -10.91 -14.10 8.39
N LEU A 31 -12.24 -14.21 8.33
CA LEU A 31 -13.03 -15.06 9.21
C LEU A 31 -12.63 -16.54 9.05
N VAL A 32 -12.59 -17.05 7.81
CA VAL A 32 -12.22 -18.44 7.53
C VAL A 32 -10.75 -18.70 7.91
N VAL A 33 -9.84 -17.79 7.60
CA VAL A 33 -8.42 -17.89 7.97
C VAL A 33 -8.24 -17.88 9.49
N ALA A 34 -8.95 -17.02 10.22
CA ALA A 34 -8.92 -16.95 11.67
C ALA A 34 -9.50 -18.21 12.31
N ALA A 35 -10.64 -18.71 11.81
CA ALA A 35 -11.25 -19.95 12.25
C ALA A 35 -10.32 -21.15 12.02
N TYR A 36 -9.67 -21.23 10.85
CA TYR A 36 -8.70 -22.27 10.56
C TYR A 36 -7.46 -22.16 11.44
N ALA A 37 -6.92 -20.95 11.63
CA ALA A 37 -5.78 -20.69 12.51
C ALA A 37 -6.09 -21.12 13.95
N ALA A 38 -7.27 -20.75 14.47
CA ALA A 38 -7.75 -21.16 15.78
C ALA A 38 -7.88 -22.69 15.88
N TRP A 39 -8.50 -23.34 14.88
CA TRP A 39 -8.60 -24.80 14.81
C TRP A 39 -7.22 -25.48 14.90
N ARG A 40 -6.23 -24.97 14.17
CA ARG A 40 -4.86 -25.50 14.18
C ARG A 40 -4.12 -25.25 15.50
N LEU A 41 -4.32 -24.09 16.13
CA LEU A 41 -3.73 -23.77 17.43
C LEU A 41 -4.33 -24.63 18.54
N VAL A 42 -5.65 -24.82 18.56
CA VAL A 42 -6.35 -25.72 19.49
C VAL A 42 -5.91 -27.18 19.27
N GLY A 43 -5.84 -27.63 18.02
CA GLY A 43 -5.35 -28.98 17.69
C GLY A 43 -3.91 -29.23 18.16
N ARG A 44 -3.04 -28.22 18.08
CA ARG A 44 -1.69 -28.28 18.66
C ARG A 44 -1.73 -28.32 20.20
N ALA A 45 -2.57 -27.51 20.83
CA ALA A 45 -2.70 -27.46 22.27
C ALA A 45 -3.18 -28.79 22.87
N LEU A 46 -4.06 -29.50 22.16
CA LEU A 46 -4.66 -30.77 22.56
C LEU A 46 -3.80 -32.01 22.22
N GLY A 47 -2.80 -31.89 21.35
CA GLY A 47 -2.09 -33.01 20.73
C GLY A 47 -0.76 -33.44 21.36
N GLU A 48 -0.22 -32.70 22.33
CA GLU A 48 1.04 -33.06 23.01
C GLU A 48 0.77 -34.05 24.16
N PRO A 49 1.36 -35.26 24.17
CA PRO A 49 1.22 -36.20 25.28
C PRO A 49 1.85 -35.62 26.56
N GLY A 50 1.13 -35.73 27.69
CA GLY A 50 1.70 -35.57 29.02
C GLY A 50 2.61 -36.75 29.37
N GLY A 51 3.73 -36.88 28.66
CA GLY A 51 4.81 -37.78 29.06
C GLY A 51 5.56 -37.17 30.23
N ALA A 52 5.61 -37.91 31.35
CA ALA A 52 6.41 -37.62 32.51
C ALA A 52 7.89 -37.62 32.14
N GLU A 53 8.56 -36.48 32.23
CA GLU A 53 9.98 -36.33 32.57
C GLU A 53 10.31 -34.83 32.65
N GLY A 54 10.70 -34.38 33.86
CA GLY A 54 11.30 -33.09 34.14
C GLY A 54 10.34 -31.91 34.40
N ALA A 55 10.31 -31.43 35.64
CA ALA A 55 9.67 -30.18 36.08
C ALA A 55 10.15 -28.90 35.33
N ALA A 56 11.09 -29.02 34.39
CA ALA A 56 11.58 -27.94 33.52
C ALA A 56 10.81 -27.80 32.17
N GLY A 57 9.87 -28.69 31.85
CA GLY A 57 9.25 -28.78 30.51
C GLY A 57 7.99 -27.95 30.23
N ILE A 58 7.32 -27.44 31.28
CA ILE A 58 6.09 -26.62 31.16
C ILE A 58 6.34 -25.27 30.45
N PRO A 59 7.40 -24.49 30.77
CA PRO A 59 7.63 -23.20 30.10
C PRO A 59 7.98 -23.33 28.62
N ALA A 60 8.66 -24.40 28.20
CA ALA A 60 9.07 -24.62 26.81
C ALA A 60 7.87 -24.89 25.87
N ARG A 61 6.83 -25.59 26.36
CA ARG A 61 5.61 -25.91 25.60
C ARG A 61 4.70 -24.70 25.42
N GLY A 62 4.54 -23.87 26.46
CA GLY A 62 3.84 -22.59 26.35
C GLY A 62 4.52 -21.66 25.33
N LEU A 63 5.85 -21.62 25.35
CA LEU A 63 6.66 -20.79 24.45
C LEU A 63 6.46 -21.14 22.97
N SER A 64 6.37 -22.44 22.62
CA SER A 64 6.21 -22.87 21.23
C SER A 64 4.83 -22.47 20.65
N ARG A 65 3.78 -22.53 21.47
CA ARG A 65 2.41 -22.13 21.12
C ARG A 65 2.31 -20.62 20.97
N LEU A 66 2.82 -19.87 21.94
CA LEU A 66 2.93 -18.40 21.89
C LEU A 66 3.70 -17.97 20.65
N LYS A 67 4.78 -18.66 20.30
CA LYS A 67 5.55 -18.39 19.08
C LYS A 67 4.75 -18.63 17.80
N ALA A 68 3.98 -19.71 17.71
CA ALA A 68 3.13 -19.97 16.55
C ALA A 68 2.00 -18.93 16.41
N ALA A 69 1.35 -18.59 17.52
CA ALA A 69 0.33 -17.53 17.55
C ALA A 69 0.94 -16.17 17.17
N ALA A 70 2.14 -15.83 17.68
CA ALA A 70 2.84 -14.60 17.33
C ALA A 70 3.20 -14.52 15.84
N TRP A 71 3.62 -15.62 15.20
CA TRP A 71 3.86 -15.65 13.76
C TRP A 71 2.59 -15.42 12.93
N LEU A 72 1.47 -16.02 13.34
CA LEU A 72 0.18 -15.82 12.68
C LEU A 72 -0.36 -14.40 12.88
N LEU A 73 -0.19 -13.85 14.08
CA LEU A 73 -0.54 -12.46 14.37
C LEU A 73 0.32 -11.51 13.53
N LEU A 74 1.63 -11.76 13.45
CA LEU A 74 2.53 -10.97 12.60
C LEU A 74 2.11 -11.02 11.13
N MET A 75 1.74 -12.20 10.62
CA MET A 75 1.20 -12.35 9.25
C MET A 75 -0.03 -11.48 9.04
N ALA A 76 -1.00 -11.53 9.96
CA ALA A 76 -2.24 -10.76 9.87
C ALA A 76 -1.98 -9.25 9.96
N VAL A 77 -1.18 -8.81 10.94
CA VAL A 77 -0.85 -7.38 11.12
C VAL A 77 -0.11 -6.83 9.89
N LEU A 78 0.89 -7.56 9.38
CA LEU A 78 1.60 -7.13 8.17
C LEU A 78 0.67 -7.13 6.94
N GLY A 79 -0.19 -8.13 6.78
CA GLY A 79 -1.15 -8.19 5.68
C GLY A 79 -2.16 -7.04 5.69
N LEU A 80 -2.77 -6.78 6.86
CA LEU A 80 -3.68 -5.65 7.06
C LEU A 80 -2.98 -4.31 6.81
N ALA A 81 -1.75 -4.16 7.31
CA ALA A 81 -0.97 -2.95 7.14
C ALA A 81 -0.57 -2.72 5.67
N LEU A 82 -0.18 -3.77 4.93
CA LEU A 82 0.08 -3.70 3.48
C LEU A 82 -1.13 -3.22 2.69
N GLY A 83 -2.35 -3.59 3.10
CA GLY A 83 -3.61 -3.13 2.50
C GLY A 83 -4.15 -1.81 3.06
N ALA A 84 -3.47 -1.17 4.02
CA ALA A 84 -3.99 -0.01 4.74
C ALA A 84 -4.29 1.21 3.85
N ILE A 85 -3.55 1.41 2.75
CA ILE A 85 -3.81 2.49 1.79
C ILE A 85 -5.22 2.45 1.19
N GLN A 86 -5.79 1.25 1.07
CA GLN A 86 -7.16 1.03 0.63
C GLN A 86 -8.12 0.89 1.82
N PHE A 87 -7.71 0.13 2.84
CA PHE A 87 -8.57 -0.24 3.97
C PHE A 87 -8.91 0.94 4.90
N VAL A 88 -7.95 1.82 5.19
CA VAL A 88 -8.18 2.95 6.11
C VAL A 88 -9.16 3.97 5.51
N PRO A 89 -9.02 4.42 4.25
CA PRO A 89 -10.04 5.27 3.61
C PRO A 89 -11.39 4.58 3.49
N LEU A 90 -11.41 3.28 3.15
CA LEU A 90 -12.64 2.52 3.06
C LEU A 90 -13.37 2.44 4.41
N TYR A 91 -12.64 2.30 5.50
CA TYR A 91 -13.21 2.34 6.85
C TYR A 91 -13.86 3.70 7.16
N GLU A 92 -13.17 4.82 6.87
CA GLU A 92 -13.72 6.18 7.05
C GLU A 92 -15.03 6.37 6.25
N VAL A 93 -15.02 6.00 4.98
CA VAL A 93 -16.19 6.08 4.09
C VAL A 93 -17.32 5.15 4.55
N ALA A 94 -17.01 3.93 4.98
CA ALA A 94 -18.02 2.98 5.46
C ALA A 94 -18.68 3.43 6.77
N THR A 95 -17.92 4.06 7.68
CA THR A 95 -18.47 4.59 8.94
C THR A 95 -19.35 5.83 8.76
N THR A 96 -19.19 6.56 7.65
CA THR A 96 -19.94 7.79 7.33
C THR A 96 -20.97 7.58 6.21
N GLY A 97 -21.05 6.36 5.69
CA GLY A 97 -21.91 5.99 4.57
C GLY A 97 -23.29 5.48 4.98
N PHE A 98 -24.23 5.42 4.03
CA PHE A 98 -25.62 4.99 4.26
C PHE A 98 -25.75 3.55 4.79
N ARG A 99 -24.73 2.71 4.58
CA ARG A 99 -24.74 1.31 5.03
C ARG A 99 -24.70 1.17 6.56
N GLY A 100 -24.61 2.27 7.33
CA GLY A 100 -24.80 2.27 8.79
C GLY A 100 -26.11 1.61 9.27
N GLU A 101 -26.29 1.49 10.59
CA GLU A 101 -27.33 0.65 11.22
C GLU A 101 -28.78 0.86 10.74
N GLN A 102 -29.10 2.01 10.15
CA GLN A 102 -30.46 2.40 9.74
C GLN A 102 -30.96 1.71 8.45
N ALA A 103 -30.09 1.12 7.62
CA ALA A 103 -30.46 0.52 6.33
C ALA A 103 -30.23 -1.01 6.24
N ALA A 104 -29.86 -1.66 7.35
CA ALA A 104 -29.60 -3.10 7.36
C ALA A 104 -30.91 -3.92 7.31
N PRO A 105 -31.06 -4.86 6.37
CA PRO A 105 -32.24 -5.72 6.26
C PRO A 105 -32.33 -6.67 7.47
N SER A 106 -33.56 -7.00 7.87
CA SER A 106 -33.79 -7.94 8.96
C SER A 106 -33.28 -9.34 8.62
N LEU A 107 -32.99 -10.17 9.62
CA LEU A 107 -32.58 -11.57 9.39
C LEU A 107 -33.58 -12.31 8.49
N GLN A 108 -34.89 -12.08 8.67
CA GLN A 108 -35.91 -12.70 7.85
C GLN A 108 -35.80 -12.28 6.38
N GLN A 109 -35.63 -10.98 6.11
CA GLN A 109 -35.41 -10.47 4.75
C GLN A 109 -34.15 -11.05 4.10
N VAL A 110 -33.07 -11.20 4.89
CA VAL A 110 -31.82 -11.78 4.38
C VAL A 110 -31.99 -13.27 4.03
N LEU A 111 -32.76 -14.02 4.81
CA LEU A 111 -33.03 -15.43 4.54
C LEU A 111 -33.89 -15.65 3.28
N GLU A 112 -34.76 -14.70 2.92
CA GLU A 112 -35.54 -14.75 1.67
C GLU A 112 -34.64 -14.66 0.41
N TRP A 113 -33.44 -14.10 0.53
CA TRP A 113 -32.45 -14.02 -0.56
C TRP A 113 -31.54 -15.25 -0.66
N ALA A 114 -31.74 -16.26 0.18
CA ALA A 114 -31.02 -17.53 0.12
C ALA A 114 -31.42 -18.37 -1.11
N TYR A 115 -30.71 -19.48 -1.33
CA TYR A 115 -31.03 -20.39 -2.43
C TYR A 115 -32.34 -21.12 -2.17
N PRO A 116 -33.27 -21.14 -3.14
CA PRO A 116 -34.41 -22.03 -3.06
C PRO A 116 -33.94 -23.47 -3.27
N TRP A 117 -34.57 -24.45 -2.59
CA TRP A 117 -34.17 -25.86 -2.65
C TRP A 117 -34.12 -26.44 -4.07
N ARG A 118 -35.01 -25.97 -4.98
CA ARG A 118 -35.00 -26.37 -6.39
C ARG A 118 -33.67 -26.10 -7.09
N ARG A 119 -32.85 -25.19 -6.57
CA ARG A 119 -31.53 -24.87 -7.11
C ARG A 119 -30.48 -25.96 -6.90
N LEU A 120 -30.72 -26.94 -6.02
CA LEU A 120 -29.79 -28.04 -5.77
C LEU A 120 -29.35 -28.77 -7.05
N ILE A 121 -30.23 -28.88 -8.05
CA ILE A 121 -29.92 -29.49 -9.34
C ILE A 121 -28.76 -28.80 -10.08
N THR A 122 -28.54 -27.50 -9.85
CA THR A 122 -27.46 -26.73 -10.49
C THR A 122 -26.06 -27.11 -10.02
N PHE A 123 -25.93 -27.85 -8.92
CA PHE A 123 -24.66 -28.43 -8.49
C PHE A 123 -24.24 -29.62 -9.37
N ALA A 124 -25.17 -30.19 -10.14
CA ALA A 124 -24.95 -31.27 -11.10
C ALA A 124 -25.12 -30.81 -12.55
N VAL A 125 -26.19 -30.06 -12.83
CA VAL A 125 -26.57 -29.55 -14.16
C VAL A 125 -26.61 -28.01 -14.11
N PRO A 126 -25.48 -27.32 -14.34
CA PRO A 126 -25.35 -25.90 -14.00
C PRO A 126 -26.34 -24.95 -14.70
N ASN A 127 -26.76 -25.28 -15.91
CA ASN A 127 -27.63 -24.47 -16.77
C ASN A 127 -29.09 -24.93 -16.83
N PHE A 128 -29.52 -25.77 -15.88
CA PHE A 128 -30.89 -26.29 -15.83
C PHE A 128 -31.98 -25.20 -15.73
N PHE A 129 -31.65 -24.01 -15.21
CA PHE A 129 -32.57 -22.86 -15.15
C PHE A 129 -32.23 -21.79 -16.19
N GLY A 130 -31.49 -22.17 -17.22
CA GLY A 130 -31.02 -21.24 -18.23
C GLY A 130 -29.72 -20.50 -17.91
N SER A 131 -29.28 -19.70 -18.88
CA SER A 131 -28.18 -18.75 -18.75
C SER A 131 -28.53 -17.45 -19.47
N PRO A 132 -28.28 -16.27 -18.87
CA PRO A 132 -28.51 -14.99 -19.53
C PRO A 132 -27.57 -14.76 -20.72
N ALA A 133 -26.52 -15.57 -20.87
CA ALA A 133 -25.62 -15.53 -22.03
C ALA A 133 -26.10 -16.39 -23.22
N HIS A 134 -27.20 -17.13 -23.07
CA HIS A 134 -27.74 -17.98 -24.14
C HIS A 134 -28.86 -17.26 -24.89
N HIS A 135 -28.51 -16.62 -26.00
CA HIS A 135 -29.42 -15.89 -26.90
C HIS A 135 -30.07 -16.80 -27.97
N GLY A 136 -30.12 -18.10 -27.72
CA GLY A 136 -30.72 -19.09 -28.60
C GLY A 136 -30.41 -20.53 -28.17
N TYR A 137 -31.03 -21.49 -28.84
CA TYR A 137 -30.89 -22.92 -28.57
C TYR A 137 -30.81 -23.73 -29.86
N PHE A 138 -30.28 -24.94 -29.78
CA PHE A 138 -30.30 -25.88 -30.90
C PHE A 138 -31.59 -26.72 -30.83
N ASP A 139 -32.46 -26.56 -31.82
CA ASP A 139 -33.72 -27.29 -31.93
C ASP A 139 -33.45 -28.73 -32.43
N LEU A 140 -33.69 -29.72 -31.56
CA LEU A 140 -33.42 -31.14 -31.85
C LEU A 140 -34.45 -31.81 -32.77
N PHE A 141 -35.57 -31.14 -33.02
CA PHE A 141 -36.60 -31.64 -33.93
C PHE A 141 -36.36 -31.12 -35.34
N ARG A 142 -35.92 -29.87 -35.47
CA ARG A 142 -35.65 -29.22 -36.75
C ARG A 142 -34.17 -29.21 -37.16
N TRP A 143 -33.26 -29.65 -36.29
CA TRP A 143 -31.82 -29.67 -36.54
C TRP A 143 -31.23 -28.31 -36.95
N LYS A 144 -31.70 -27.24 -36.31
CA LYS A 144 -31.25 -25.86 -36.57
C LYS A 144 -31.07 -25.08 -35.29
N TYR A 145 -30.20 -24.08 -35.31
CA TYR A 145 -30.11 -23.11 -34.23
C TYR A 145 -31.26 -22.09 -34.34
N VAL A 146 -31.93 -21.81 -33.23
CA VAL A 146 -33.07 -20.90 -33.14
C VAL A 146 -32.72 -19.79 -32.14
N PRO A 147 -32.75 -18.51 -32.55
CA PRO A 147 -32.51 -17.40 -31.64
C PRO A 147 -33.65 -17.24 -30.63
N ALA A 148 -33.34 -16.71 -29.45
CA ALA A 148 -34.35 -16.29 -28.48
C ALA A 148 -35.15 -15.12 -29.08
N SER A 149 -36.48 -15.24 -29.11
CA SER A 149 -37.35 -14.21 -29.68
C SER A 149 -38.55 -13.92 -28.78
N VAL A 150 -39.39 -14.92 -28.53
CA VAL A 150 -40.58 -14.81 -27.68
C VAL A 150 -40.72 -15.98 -26.71
N ASN A 151 -41.43 -15.77 -25.61
CA ASN A 151 -41.82 -16.81 -24.67
C ASN A 151 -43.20 -17.40 -25.00
N ALA A 152 -43.69 -18.34 -24.18
CA ALA A 152 -44.97 -19.03 -24.41
C ALA A 152 -46.19 -18.10 -24.34
N HIS A 153 -46.03 -16.91 -23.78
CA HIS A 153 -47.05 -15.87 -23.70
C HIS A 153 -46.95 -14.85 -24.86
N GLY A 154 -46.01 -15.03 -25.79
CA GLY A 154 -45.76 -14.11 -26.90
C GLY A 154 -44.98 -12.84 -26.52
N ALA A 155 -44.48 -12.74 -25.28
CA ALA A 155 -43.66 -11.61 -24.85
C ALA A 155 -42.22 -11.77 -25.35
N PRO A 156 -41.54 -10.68 -25.76
CA PRO A 156 -40.18 -10.75 -26.27
C PRO A 156 -39.19 -11.17 -25.19
N ILE A 157 -38.23 -12.03 -25.55
CA ILE A 157 -37.14 -12.48 -24.68
C ILE A 157 -35.79 -12.31 -25.37
N ALA A 158 -34.77 -11.93 -24.60
CA ALA A 158 -33.40 -11.81 -25.08
C ALA A 158 -32.56 -13.07 -24.76
N SER A 159 -32.94 -13.84 -23.75
CA SER A 159 -32.21 -15.02 -23.26
C SER A 159 -33.16 -16.07 -22.71
N HIS A 160 -32.66 -17.31 -22.59
CA HIS A 160 -33.42 -18.45 -22.06
C HIS A 160 -33.17 -18.69 -20.55
N ASP A 161 -33.17 -17.65 -19.71
CA ASP A 161 -33.05 -17.79 -18.25
C ASP A 161 -34.37 -17.46 -17.52
N TRP A 162 -34.77 -18.31 -16.56
CA TRP A 162 -36.08 -18.15 -15.89
C TRP A 162 -36.00 -18.01 -14.37
N GLY A 163 -35.14 -17.09 -13.91
CA GLY A 163 -35.31 -16.48 -12.59
C GLY A 163 -34.56 -17.14 -11.43
N ILE A 164 -33.49 -17.88 -11.71
CA ILE A 164 -32.49 -18.25 -10.70
C ILE A 164 -31.16 -17.55 -11.01
N LYS A 165 -30.61 -16.83 -10.03
CA LYS A 165 -29.38 -16.01 -10.16
C LYS A 165 -28.11 -16.86 -10.37
N ASN A 166 -27.96 -17.54 -11.51
CA ASN A 166 -26.94 -18.55 -11.77
C ASN A 166 -25.51 -18.02 -11.99
N TYR A 167 -25.33 -16.82 -12.52
CA TYR A 167 -23.99 -16.37 -12.96
C TYR A 167 -23.49 -15.03 -12.39
N VAL A 168 -24.34 -14.19 -11.81
CA VAL A 168 -23.90 -12.88 -11.28
C VAL A 168 -23.10 -13.04 -9.98
N GLU A 169 -23.71 -13.63 -8.94
CA GLU A 169 -23.05 -13.88 -7.63
C GLU A 169 -23.41 -15.26 -7.03
N GLY A 170 -24.19 -16.07 -7.76
CA GLY A 170 -24.73 -17.34 -7.27
C GLY A 170 -24.19 -18.59 -7.99
N GLY A 171 -23.14 -18.50 -8.79
CA GLY A 171 -22.57 -19.68 -9.45
C GLY A 171 -22.05 -20.66 -8.41
N ALA A 172 -22.65 -21.85 -8.30
CA ALA A 172 -22.31 -22.84 -7.28
C ALA A 172 -21.84 -24.19 -7.86
N TYR A 173 -21.61 -24.25 -9.18
CA TYR A 173 -21.11 -25.44 -9.84
C TYR A 173 -19.60 -25.58 -9.63
N LEU A 174 -19.20 -26.70 -9.03
CA LEU A 174 -17.81 -26.96 -8.63
C LEU A 174 -17.17 -28.12 -9.42
N GLY A 175 -17.88 -28.63 -10.43
CA GLY A 175 -17.52 -29.82 -11.21
C GLY A 175 -17.91 -31.12 -10.52
N LEU A 176 -18.20 -32.16 -11.30
CA LEU A 176 -18.64 -33.47 -10.79
C LEU A 176 -17.49 -34.23 -10.13
N LEU A 177 -16.33 -34.30 -10.79
CA LEU A 177 -15.17 -35.02 -10.26
C LEU A 177 -14.68 -34.46 -8.90
N PRO A 178 -14.57 -33.12 -8.70
CA PRO A 178 -14.27 -32.54 -7.39
C PRO A 178 -15.26 -32.93 -6.29
N LEU A 179 -16.57 -32.94 -6.58
CA LEU A 179 -17.58 -33.34 -5.60
C LEU A 179 -17.43 -34.80 -5.18
N PHE A 180 -17.18 -35.71 -6.14
CA PHE A 180 -16.92 -37.12 -5.85
C PHE A 180 -15.64 -37.31 -5.03
N LEU A 181 -14.55 -36.62 -5.38
CA LEU A 181 -13.29 -36.67 -4.63
C LEU A 181 -13.44 -36.10 -3.21
N ALA A 182 -14.16 -34.99 -3.06
CA ALA A 182 -14.43 -34.40 -1.75
C ALA A 182 -15.25 -35.35 -0.85
N PHE A 183 -16.24 -36.04 -1.43
CA PHE A 183 -17.01 -37.06 -0.74
C PHE A 183 -16.13 -38.27 -0.33
N ILE A 184 -15.25 -38.75 -1.22
CA ILE A 184 -14.29 -39.82 -0.91
C ILE A 184 -13.41 -39.44 0.29
N ALA A 185 -12.89 -38.22 0.31
CA ALA A 185 -12.06 -37.72 1.41
C ALA A 185 -12.82 -37.72 2.75
N ALA A 186 -14.05 -37.20 2.75
CA ALA A 186 -14.88 -37.14 3.95
C ALA A 186 -15.28 -38.55 4.44
N ALA A 187 -15.76 -39.41 3.54
CA ALA A 187 -16.24 -40.75 3.88
C ALA A 187 -15.12 -41.70 4.34
N GLU A 188 -13.95 -41.68 3.71
CA GLU A 188 -12.80 -42.48 4.17
C GLU A 188 -12.27 -41.97 5.51
N TRP A 189 -12.26 -40.65 5.74
CA TRP A 189 -11.90 -40.09 7.04
C TRP A 189 -12.86 -40.55 8.16
N VAL A 190 -14.17 -40.51 7.92
CA VAL A 190 -15.19 -41.00 8.86
C VAL A 190 -15.01 -42.50 9.11
N ARG A 191 -14.86 -43.31 8.05
CA ARG A 191 -14.68 -44.76 8.13
C ARG A 191 -13.43 -45.15 8.94
N ALA A 192 -12.31 -44.50 8.70
CA ALA A 192 -11.06 -44.73 9.43
C ALA A 192 -11.18 -44.38 10.93
N ARG A 193 -12.14 -43.51 11.31
CA ARG A 193 -12.38 -43.11 12.70
C ARG A 193 -13.40 -43.97 13.44
N LEU A 194 -14.44 -44.43 12.75
CA LEU A 194 -15.44 -45.35 13.31
C LEU A 194 -14.87 -46.76 13.54
N GLY A 195 -13.90 -47.21 12.73
CA GLY A 195 -13.28 -48.54 12.86
C GLY A 195 -12.24 -48.69 13.99
N GLY A 196 -11.85 -47.61 14.67
CA GLY A 196 -10.87 -47.66 15.76
C GLY A 196 -11.54 -47.63 17.14
N ARG A 197 -11.26 -48.62 18.00
CA ARG A 197 -11.89 -48.82 19.34
C ARG A 197 -11.85 -47.65 20.35
N ARG A 198 -11.29 -46.48 20.03
CA ARG A 198 -11.39 -45.25 20.85
C ARG A 198 -11.39 -44.00 19.96
N PHE A 199 -12.56 -43.42 19.71
CA PHE A 199 -12.69 -42.07 19.16
C PHE A 199 -12.12 -41.06 20.17
N ARG A 200 -10.90 -40.57 19.93
CA ARG A 200 -10.33 -39.46 20.72
C ARG A 200 -10.50 -38.16 19.94
N VAL A 201 -11.35 -37.26 20.45
CA VAL A 201 -11.54 -35.88 19.97
C VAL A 201 -10.20 -35.20 19.69
N ARG A 202 -9.20 -35.38 20.58
CA ARG A 202 -7.83 -34.86 20.43
C ARG A 202 -7.14 -35.18 19.10
N ARG A 203 -7.36 -36.36 18.53
CA ARG A 203 -6.72 -36.78 17.26
C ARG A 203 -7.55 -36.33 16.05
N ALA A 204 -8.86 -36.08 16.20
CA ALA A 204 -9.70 -35.51 15.15
C ALA A 204 -9.38 -34.03 14.87
N VAL A 205 -9.20 -33.20 15.92
CA VAL A 205 -8.87 -31.76 15.76
C VAL A 205 -7.49 -31.52 15.12
N ARG A 206 -6.62 -32.53 15.08
CA ARG A 206 -5.30 -32.46 14.43
C ARG A 206 -5.38 -32.65 12.90
N ASP A 207 -6.40 -33.37 12.44
CA ASP A 207 -6.64 -33.60 11.02
C ASP A 207 -7.28 -32.35 10.38
N VAL A 208 -6.98 -32.15 9.09
CA VAL A 208 -7.50 -31.02 8.32
C VAL A 208 -8.91 -31.31 7.79
N HIS A 209 -9.23 -32.58 7.52
CA HIS A 209 -10.52 -33.06 7.04
C HIS A 209 -11.75 -32.51 7.80
N PRO A 210 -11.86 -32.65 9.15
CA PRO A 210 -13.07 -32.23 9.86
C PRO A 210 -13.33 -30.73 9.75
N PHE A 211 -12.30 -29.90 9.70
CA PHE A 211 -12.49 -28.46 9.56
C PHE A 211 -13.18 -28.12 8.24
N PHE A 212 -12.66 -28.62 7.11
CA PHE A 212 -13.23 -28.31 5.79
C PHE A 212 -14.56 -29.03 5.55
N VAL A 213 -14.80 -30.21 6.14
CA VAL A 213 -16.14 -30.84 6.11
C VAL A 213 -17.15 -29.99 6.87
N LEU A 214 -16.83 -29.55 8.10
CA LEU A 214 -17.72 -28.71 8.90
C LEU A 214 -17.94 -27.34 8.24
N LEU A 215 -16.89 -26.73 7.68
CA LEU A 215 -17.00 -25.48 6.95
C LEU A 215 -17.87 -25.62 5.70
N GLY A 216 -17.70 -26.70 4.92
CA GLY A 216 -18.54 -26.99 3.76
C GLY A 216 -20.02 -27.18 4.12
N LEU A 217 -20.32 -27.97 5.16
CA LEU A 217 -21.68 -28.17 5.65
C LEU A 217 -22.31 -26.89 6.20
N PHE A 218 -21.55 -26.12 6.98
CA PHE A 218 -21.98 -24.81 7.49
C PHE A 218 -22.29 -23.85 6.35
N SER A 219 -21.43 -23.84 5.32
CA SER A 219 -21.60 -23.00 4.13
C SER A 219 -22.85 -23.38 3.35
N LEU A 220 -23.11 -24.68 3.14
CA LEU A 220 -24.36 -25.15 2.53
C LEU A 220 -25.59 -24.74 3.35
N GLY A 221 -25.52 -24.87 4.68
CA GLY A 221 -26.58 -24.41 5.57
C GLY A 221 -26.84 -22.91 5.44
N CYS A 222 -25.80 -22.09 5.28
CA CYS A 222 -25.94 -20.65 5.05
C CYS A 222 -26.53 -20.36 3.66
N ILE A 223 -26.02 -21.01 2.60
CA ILE A 223 -26.45 -20.80 1.21
C ILE A 223 -27.95 -21.06 1.03
N PHE A 224 -28.49 -22.10 1.66
CA PHE A 224 -29.92 -22.46 1.61
C PHE A 224 -30.77 -21.80 2.71
N GLY A 225 -30.23 -20.81 3.44
CA GLY A 225 -31.01 -20.00 4.37
C GLY A 225 -31.50 -20.74 5.61
N THR A 226 -30.72 -21.71 6.11
CA THR A 226 -31.06 -22.38 7.37
C THR A 226 -30.86 -21.45 8.58
N PRO A 227 -31.44 -21.76 9.76
CA PRO A 227 -31.24 -20.96 10.98
C PRO A 227 -29.77 -20.78 11.41
N LEU A 228 -28.84 -21.59 10.88
CA LEU A 228 -27.40 -21.45 11.11
C LEU A 228 -26.86 -20.08 10.70
N TYR A 229 -27.48 -19.41 9.72
CA TYR A 229 -27.05 -18.08 9.29
C TYR A 229 -27.18 -17.02 10.40
N ALA A 230 -28.01 -17.24 11.42
CA ALA A 230 -28.12 -16.35 12.58
C ALA A 230 -26.76 -16.16 13.29
N LEU A 231 -25.91 -17.19 13.30
CA LEU A 231 -24.56 -17.11 13.87
C LEU A 231 -23.66 -16.13 13.11
N VAL A 232 -23.89 -15.98 11.81
CA VAL A 232 -23.18 -15.03 10.94
C VAL A 232 -23.74 -13.62 11.12
N TYR A 233 -25.06 -13.49 11.17
CA TYR A 233 -25.77 -12.21 11.28
C TYR A 233 -25.44 -11.44 12.57
N VAL A 234 -25.12 -12.14 13.66
CA VAL A 234 -24.75 -11.53 14.96
C VAL A 234 -23.33 -10.97 14.96
N LEU A 235 -22.46 -11.35 14.02
CA LEU A 235 -21.09 -10.85 13.97
C LEU A 235 -21.04 -9.34 13.66
N PRO A 236 -20.15 -8.59 14.33
CA PRO A 236 -20.03 -7.16 14.12
C PRO A 236 -19.64 -6.86 12.66
N TYR A 237 -20.23 -5.79 12.11
CA TYR A 237 -20.06 -5.33 10.72
C TYR A 237 -20.63 -6.25 9.62
N LEU A 238 -21.23 -7.41 9.96
CA LEU A 238 -21.88 -8.33 9.01
C LEU A 238 -23.40 -8.17 8.91
N ARG A 239 -24.03 -7.30 9.72
CA ARG A 239 -25.46 -6.95 9.55
C ARG A 239 -25.76 -6.35 8.17
N GLN A 240 -24.73 -5.81 7.51
CA GLN A 240 -24.76 -5.22 6.16
C GLN A 240 -24.49 -6.25 5.04
N SER A 241 -24.19 -7.52 5.37
CA SER A 241 -23.92 -8.58 4.39
C SER A 241 -25.24 -9.19 3.92
N HIS A 242 -25.79 -8.65 2.84
CA HIS A 242 -27.12 -8.97 2.29
C HIS A 242 -27.16 -10.28 1.47
N ALA A 243 -26.27 -11.23 1.71
CA ALA A 243 -26.05 -12.33 0.76
C ALA A 243 -25.65 -13.67 1.40
N PRO A 244 -26.61 -14.50 1.86
CA PRO A 244 -26.34 -15.85 2.36
C PRO A 244 -25.61 -16.73 1.34
N PHE A 245 -25.83 -16.49 0.05
CA PHE A 245 -25.17 -17.21 -1.04
C PHE A 245 -23.66 -16.93 -1.15
N ARG A 246 -23.11 -15.87 -0.53
CA ARG A 246 -21.65 -15.63 -0.53
C ARG A 246 -20.86 -16.70 0.21
N TRP A 247 -21.53 -17.52 1.01
CA TRP A 247 -20.97 -18.73 1.59
C TRP A 247 -20.57 -19.78 0.53
N VAL A 248 -20.92 -19.59 -0.74
CA VAL A 248 -20.33 -20.33 -1.88
C VAL A 248 -18.81 -20.18 -1.91
N LEU A 249 -18.23 -19.05 -1.48
CA LEU A 249 -16.78 -18.86 -1.45
C LEU A 249 -16.09 -19.83 -0.46
N PRO A 250 -16.45 -19.86 0.85
CA PRO A 250 -15.98 -20.89 1.77
C PRO A 250 -16.31 -22.33 1.35
N LEU A 251 -17.46 -22.56 0.72
CA LEU A 251 -17.82 -23.87 0.17
C LEU A 251 -16.85 -24.32 -0.93
N THR A 252 -16.55 -23.43 -1.88
CA THR A 252 -15.62 -23.67 -2.99
C THR A 252 -14.24 -24.04 -2.47
N LEU A 253 -13.73 -23.29 -1.48
CA LEU A 253 -12.46 -23.61 -0.82
C LEU A 253 -12.51 -24.99 -0.15
N SER A 254 -13.60 -25.29 0.56
CA SER A 254 -13.77 -26.56 1.27
C SER A 254 -13.79 -27.75 0.31
N VAL A 255 -14.56 -27.66 -0.78
CA VAL A 255 -14.62 -28.70 -1.81
C VAL A 255 -13.28 -28.85 -2.52
N ALA A 256 -12.59 -27.76 -2.86
CA ALA A 256 -11.27 -27.84 -3.50
C ALA A 256 -10.22 -28.54 -2.63
N VAL A 257 -10.16 -28.19 -1.33
CA VAL A 257 -9.23 -28.84 -0.38
C VAL A 257 -9.60 -30.31 -0.18
N LEU A 258 -10.88 -30.61 0.04
CA LEU A 258 -11.34 -31.99 0.21
C LEU A 258 -11.14 -32.82 -1.07
N ALA A 259 -11.32 -32.26 -2.25
CA ALA A 259 -11.06 -32.93 -3.52
C ALA A 259 -9.57 -33.28 -3.68
N GLY A 260 -8.66 -32.37 -3.29
CA GLY A 260 -7.23 -32.65 -3.25
C GLY A 260 -6.87 -33.81 -2.30
N LEU A 261 -7.43 -33.77 -1.08
CA LEU A 261 -7.28 -34.87 -0.11
C LEU A 261 -7.89 -36.19 -0.63
N GLY A 262 -9.01 -36.11 -1.35
CA GLY A 262 -9.64 -37.24 -2.01
C GLY A 262 -8.76 -37.84 -3.11
N GLY A 263 -8.09 -36.99 -3.88
CA GLY A 263 -7.07 -37.40 -4.85
C GLY A 263 -5.91 -38.17 -4.21
N ASP A 264 -5.42 -37.71 -3.05
CA ASP A 264 -4.39 -38.42 -2.28
C ASP A 264 -4.87 -39.80 -1.78
N VAL A 265 -6.12 -39.88 -1.31
CA VAL A 265 -6.75 -41.14 -0.90
C VAL A 265 -6.84 -42.11 -2.09
N VAL A 266 -7.31 -41.63 -3.24
CA VAL A 266 -7.42 -42.42 -4.48
C VAL A 266 -6.05 -42.92 -4.92
N ARG A 267 -5.01 -42.06 -4.87
CA ARG A 267 -3.62 -42.42 -5.20
C ARG A 267 -3.06 -43.49 -4.24
N GLY A 268 -3.36 -43.40 -2.96
CA GLY A 268 -3.00 -44.41 -1.96
C GLY A 268 -3.65 -45.77 -2.26
N LYS A 269 -4.95 -45.78 -2.56
CA LYS A 269 -5.70 -47.00 -2.89
C LYS A 269 -5.27 -47.63 -4.22
N ALA A 270 -4.88 -46.82 -5.21
CA ALA A 270 -4.27 -47.31 -6.44
C ALA A 270 -2.98 -48.11 -6.18
N ARG A 271 -2.14 -47.64 -5.25
CA ARG A 271 -0.90 -48.33 -4.85
C ARG A 271 -1.19 -49.66 -4.13
N GLU A 272 -2.15 -49.69 -3.21
CA GLU A 272 -2.58 -50.91 -2.53
C GLU A 272 -3.17 -51.95 -3.50
N ALA A 273 -3.98 -51.50 -4.49
CA ALA A 273 -4.56 -52.36 -5.51
C ALA A 273 -3.48 -52.99 -6.40
N ARG A 274 -2.40 -52.26 -6.72
CA ARG A 274 -1.23 -52.75 -7.47
C ARG A 274 -0.50 -53.88 -6.75
N GLU A 275 -0.31 -53.76 -5.43
CA GLU A 275 0.35 -54.79 -4.63
C GLU A 275 -0.49 -56.07 -4.54
N ARG A 276 -1.82 -55.95 -4.43
CA ARG A 276 -2.73 -57.10 -4.42
C ARG A 276 -2.84 -57.81 -5.78
N MET A 277 -2.83 -57.07 -6.89
CA MET A 277 -2.89 -57.65 -8.24
C MET A 277 -1.62 -58.44 -8.62
N ARG A 278 -0.47 -58.17 -8.00
CA ARG A 278 0.76 -58.96 -8.19
C ARG A 278 0.69 -60.37 -7.58
N GLY A 279 -0.30 -60.66 -6.73
CA GLY A 279 -0.39 -61.91 -5.95
C GLY A 279 -1.53 -62.86 -6.31
N LEU A 280 -2.33 -62.62 -7.35
CA LEU A 280 -3.54 -63.41 -7.64
C LEU A 280 -3.42 -64.24 -8.93
N ARG A 281 -3.59 -65.57 -8.82
CA ARG A 281 -3.87 -66.49 -9.95
C ARG A 281 -5.37 -66.45 -10.33
N PRO A 282 -5.75 -66.74 -11.58
CA PRO A 282 -7.13 -66.60 -12.04
C PRO A 282 -7.94 -67.87 -11.76
N ALA A 283 -8.95 -67.82 -10.88
CA ALA A 283 -10.08 -68.76 -10.93
C ALA A 283 -11.22 -68.36 -9.98
N ALA A 284 -12.41 -68.14 -10.55
CA ALA A 284 -13.70 -68.68 -10.07
C ALA A 284 -14.81 -68.20 -11.03
N ARG A 285 -15.63 -69.13 -11.53
CA ARG A 285 -16.88 -68.82 -12.27
C ARG A 285 -18.05 -68.93 -11.29
N GLY A 286 -18.87 -67.88 -11.20
CA GLY A 286 -20.09 -67.85 -10.39
C GLY A 286 -20.84 -66.53 -10.57
N LEU A 287 -22.13 -66.50 -10.25
CA LEU A 287 -23.02 -65.33 -10.43
C LEU A 287 -22.47 -64.05 -9.77
N ARG A 288 -21.79 -64.17 -8.61
CA ARG A 288 -21.10 -63.06 -7.95
C ARG A 288 -19.92 -62.50 -8.74
N VAL A 289 -19.22 -63.32 -9.53
CA VAL A 289 -18.13 -62.89 -10.41
C VAL A 289 -18.68 -62.24 -11.67
N ALA A 290 -19.80 -62.75 -12.22
CA ALA A 290 -20.52 -62.11 -13.32
C ALA A 290 -21.08 -60.74 -12.92
N LEU A 291 -21.71 -60.62 -11.75
CA LEU A 291 -22.17 -59.33 -11.20
C LEU A 291 -21.00 -58.38 -10.89
N ARG A 292 -19.84 -58.88 -10.44
CA ARG A 292 -18.64 -58.08 -10.21
C ARG A 292 -17.96 -57.62 -11.51
N ARG A 293 -18.02 -58.43 -12.57
CA ARG A 293 -17.63 -58.05 -13.95
C ARG A 293 -18.54 -56.97 -14.50
N LEU A 294 -19.86 -57.15 -14.35
CA LEU A 294 -20.87 -56.27 -14.93
C LEU A 294 -20.99 -54.94 -14.16
N LEU A 295 -21.13 -54.96 -12.84
CA LEU A 295 -21.42 -53.77 -12.03
C LEU A 295 -20.16 -53.04 -11.55
N LEU A 296 -19.05 -53.74 -11.30
CA LEU A 296 -17.81 -53.16 -10.74
C LEU A 296 -16.62 -53.23 -11.70
N LEU A 297 -16.84 -53.66 -12.95
CA LEU A 297 -15.79 -53.76 -13.99
C LEU A 297 -14.55 -54.54 -13.49
N ASP A 298 -14.74 -55.68 -12.82
CA ASP A 298 -13.69 -56.53 -12.22
C ASP A 298 -12.90 -55.93 -11.03
N ALA A 299 -13.33 -54.80 -10.47
CA ALA A 299 -12.71 -54.22 -9.26
C ALA A 299 -13.22 -54.87 -7.94
N PRO A 300 -12.42 -54.90 -6.86
CA PRO A 300 -12.92 -55.19 -5.51
C PRO A 300 -13.83 -54.06 -5.00
N LEU A 301 -14.91 -54.40 -4.28
CA LEU A 301 -15.86 -53.41 -3.73
C LEU A 301 -15.18 -52.56 -2.64
N THR A 302 -14.67 -51.41 -3.07
CA THR A 302 -14.14 -50.32 -2.26
C THR A 302 -15.03 -49.09 -2.44
N LEU A 303 -14.88 -48.08 -1.57
CA LEU A 303 -15.64 -46.84 -1.72
C LEU A 303 -15.36 -46.19 -3.09
N VAL A 304 -14.09 -46.13 -3.49
CA VAL A 304 -13.66 -45.55 -4.78
C VAL A 304 -14.26 -46.32 -5.95
N SER A 305 -14.19 -47.67 -5.96
CA SER A 305 -14.76 -48.46 -7.05
C SER A 305 -16.28 -48.43 -7.10
N GLY A 306 -16.95 -48.34 -5.94
CA GLY A 306 -18.40 -48.23 -5.85
C GLY A 306 -18.89 -46.90 -6.41
N LEU A 307 -18.22 -45.80 -6.05
CA LEU A 307 -18.52 -44.47 -6.60
C LEU A 307 -18.14 -44.35 -8.08
N ALA A 308 -17.03 -44.96 -8.51
CA ALA A 308 -16.66 -45.03 -9.92
C ALA A 308 -17.74 -45.75 -10.76
N ALA A 309 -18.23 -46.88 -10.27
CA ALA A 309 -19.31 -47.62 -10.91
C ALA A 309 -20.63 -46.84 -10.91
N LEU A 310 -20.98 -46.21 -9.78
CA LEU A 310 -22.18 -45.37 -9.68
C LEU A 310 -22.15 -44.21 -10.67
N ALA A 311 -21.03 -43.49 -10.78
CA ALA A 311 -20.87 -42.40 -11.73
C ALA A 311 -20.88 -42.91 -13.17
N PHE A 312 -20.14 -43.99 -13.48
CA PHE A 312 -20.08 -44.55 -14.82
C PHE A 312 -21.45 -45.01 -15.31
N TRP A 313 -22.09 -45.93 -14.57
CA TRP A 313 -23.40 -46.47 -14.93
C TRP A 313 -24.51 -45.43 -14.82
N GLY A 314 -24.44 -44.52 -13.85
CA GLY A 314 -25.34 -43.39 -13.75
C GLY A 314 -25.33 -42.55 -15.02
N GLY A 315 -24.14 -42.13 -15.48
CA GLY A 315 -24.03 -41.36 -16.72
C GLY A 315 -24.46 -42.14 -17.97
N VAL A 316 -24.12 -43.44 -18.07
CA VAL A 316 -24.53 -44.30 -19.21
C VAL A 316 -26.05 -44.49 -19.23
N VAL A 317 -26.68 -44.73 -18.07
CA VAL A 317 -28.14 -44.85 -17.96
C VAL A 317 -28.82 -43.52 -18.29
N THR A 318 -28.27 -42.39 -17.86
CA THR A 318 -28.81 -41.07 -18.24
C THR A 318 -28.67 -40.81 -19.74
N LEU A 319 -27.55 -41.16 -20.37
CA LEU A 319 -27.37 -41.06 -21.83
C LEU A 319 -28.36 -41.94 -22.59
N MET A 320 -28.51 -43.19 -22.16
CA MET A 320 -29.47 -44.12 -22.74
C MET A 320 -30.91 -43.60 -22.56
N GLY A 321 -31.23 -43.09 -21.37
CA GLY A 321 -32.52 -42.45 -21.07
C GLY A 321 -32.79 -41.24 -21.95
N LEU A 322 -31.79 -40.40 -22.23
CA LEU A 322 -31.92 -39.28 -23.15
C LEU A 322 -32.19 -39.75 -24.58
N VAL A 323 -31.41 -40.70 -25.09
CA VAL A 323 -31.63 -41.27 -26.43
C VAL A 323 -33.02 -41.88 -26.54
N LEU A 324 -33.43 -42.70 -25.56
CA LEU A 324 -34.78 -43.29 -25.51
C LEU A 324 -35.86 -42.20 -25.41
N SER A 325 -35.66 -41.15 -24.62
CA SER A 325 -36.61 -40.04 -24.51
C SER A 325 -36.80 -39.31 -25.85
N ARG A 326 -35.75 -39.25 -26.68
CA ARG A 326 -35.82 -38.63 -28.00
C ARG A 326 -36.45 -39.56 -29.05
N VAL A 327 -36.14 -40.85 -29.00
CA VAL A 327 -36.70 -41.88 -29.90
C VAL A 327 -38.20 -42.05 -29.65
N PHE A 328 -38.61 -42.11 -28.38
CA PHE A 328 -40.00 -42.26 -27.95
C PHE A 328 -40.65 -40.92 -27.57
N PHE A 329 -40.18 -39.80 -28.13
CA PHE A 329 -40.65 -38.46 -27.73
C PHE A 329 -42.17 -38.32 -27.82
N GLY A 330 -42.80 -38.85 -28.88
CA GLY A 330 -44.26 -38.77 -29.04
C GLY A 330 -45.06 -39.45 -27.91
N GLN A 331 -44.48 -40.44 -27.22
CA GLN A 331 -45.13 -41.10 -26.07
C GLN A 331 -44.94 -40.31 -24.76
N ILE A 332 -43.86 -39.54 -24.64
CA ILE A 332 -43.54 -38.76 -23.44
C ILE A 332 -43.89 -37.28 -23.58
N GLU A 333 -44.27 -36.81 -24.77
CA GLU A 333 -44.57 -35.40 -25.05
C GLU A 333 -45.61 -34.80 -24.08
N PRO A 334 -46.73 -35.48 -23.73
CA PRO A 334 -47.67 -34.96 -22.74
C PRO A 334 -47.08 -34.84 -21.32
N LEU A 335 -46.04 -35.63 -21.00
CA LEU A 335 -45.31 -35.50 -19.74
C LEU A 335 -44.38 -34.28 -19.78
N VAL A 336 -43.68 -34.08 -20.90
CA VAL A 336 -42.79 -32.93 -21.12
C VAL A 336 -43.58 -31.62 -21.11
N GLU A 337 -44.74 -31.59 -21.74
CA GLU A 337 -45.66 -30.44 -21.72
C GLU A 337 -46.16 -30.13 -20.30
N ARG A 338 -46.59 -31.14 -19.55
CA ARG A 338 -46.95 -30.95 -18.14
C ARG A 338 -45.76 -30.48 -17.30
N ALA A 339 -44.56 -31.00 -17.54
CA ALA A 339 -43.35 -30.55 -16.86
C ALA A 339 -43.03 -29.09 -17.17
N PHE A 340 -43.15 -28.67 -18.43
CA PHE A 340 -42.96 -27.30 -18.87
C PHE A 340 -43.91 -26.31 -18.17
N TRP A 341 -45.21 -26.62 -18.10
CA TRP A 341 -46.19 -25.76 -17.43
C TRP A 341 -46.12 -25.79 -15.90
N SER A 342 -45.66 -26.90 -15.31
CA SER A 342 -45.54 -27.02 -13.84
C SER A 342 -44.22 -26.51 -13.28
N LEU A 343 -43.16 -26.43 -14.08
CA LEU A 343 -41.88 -25.86 -13.67
C LEU A 343 -41.99 -24.34 -13.61
N ALA A 344 -41.82 -23.80 -12.41
CA ALA A 344 -41.92 -22.37 -12.15
C ALA A 344 -41.06 -21.55 -13.14
N ARG A 345 -41.73 -20.65 -13.88
CA ARG A 345 -41.17 -19.69 -14.85
C ARG A 345 -40.59 -20.28 -16.13
N ALA A 346 -40.67 -21.59 -16.37
CA ALA A 346 -40.19 -22.14 -17.64
C ALA A 346 -40.94 -21.54 -18.86
N SER A 347 -42.25 -21.29 -18.72
CA SER A 347 -43.08 -20.60 -19.72
C SER A 347 -42.65 -19.15 -20.00
N ASP A 348 -41.94 -18.52 -19.07
CA ASP A 348 -41.45 -17.15 -19.23
C ASP A 348 -40.19 -17.08 -20.11
N ALA A 349 -39.47 -18.19 -20.27
CA ALA A 349 -38.18 -18.24 -20.98
C ALA A 349 -38.16 -19.07 -22.27
N PHE A 350 -39.17 -19.89 -22.54
CA PHE A 350 -39.26 -20.63 -23.81
C PHE A 350 -40.60 -20.43 -24.49
N PRO A 351 -40.63 -20.50 -25.84
CA PRO A 351 -41.85 -20.40 -26.62
C PRO A 351 -42.79 -21.61 -26.44
N ASP A 352 -42.24 -22.81 -26.25
CA ASP A 352 -43.02 -24.04 -26.08
C ASP A 352 -42.24 -25.15 -25.35
N HIS A 353 -42.90 -26.26 -25.05
CA HIS A 353 -42.32 -27.42 -24.36
C HIS A 353 -41.25 -28.16 -25.18
N ARG A 354 -41.26 -28.06 -26.52
CA ARG A 354 -40.25 -28.69 -27.40
C ARG A 354 -38.94 -27.90 -27.41
N ALA A 355 -39.02 -26.57 -27.35
CA ALA A 355 -37.91 -25.67 -27.16
C ALA A 355 -37.25 -25.90 -25.79
N PHE A 356 -38.07 -25.96 -24.73
CA PHE A 356 -37.64 -26.34 -23.38
C PHE A 356 -36.90 -27.69 -23.37
N TYR A 357 -37.50 -28.73 -23.97
CA TYR A 357 -36.88 -30.05 -24.07
C TYR A 357 -35.55 -30.01 -24.83
N SER A 358 -35.48 -29.31 -25.97
CA SER A 358 -34.27 -29.22 -26.80
C SER A 358 -33.12 -28.55 -26.05
N TYR A 359 -33.43 -27.51 -25.27
CA TYR A 359 -32.47 -26.82 -24.43
C TYR A 359 -31.95 -27.71 -23.29
N GLU A 360 -32.86 -28.36 -22.54
CA GLU A 360 -32.49 -29.23 -21.42
C GLU A 360 -31.75 -30.49 -21.86
N PHE A 361 -32.11 -31.07 -23.01
CA PHE A 361 -31.48 -32.27 -23.55
C PHE A 361 -29.96 -32.12 -23.68
N ARG A 362 -29.48 -30.94 -24.12
CA ARG A 362 -28.05 -30.63 -24.20
C ARG A 362 -27.38 -30.68 -22.83
N TRP A 363 -27.97 -30.04 -21.83
CA TRP A 363 -27.35 -29.90 -20.50
C TRP A 363 -27.40 -31.17 -19.68
N VAL A 364 -28.50 -31.92 -19.76
CA VAL A 364 -28.59 -33.27 -19.17
C VAL A 364 -27.63 -34.23 -19.89
N GLY A 365 -27.46 -34.08 -21.22
CA GLY A 365 -26.50 -34.87 -22.00
C GLY A 365 -25.06 -34.60 -21.61
N LEU A 366 -24.69 -33.33 -21.44
CA LEU A 366 -23.38 -32.93 -20.95
C LEU A 366 -23.11 -33.44 -19.53
N PHE A 367 -24.09 -33.31 -18.62
CA PHE A 367 -24.01 -33.88 -17.28
C PHE A 367 -23.74 -35.39 -17.34
N ALA A 368 -24.46 -36.12 -18.18
CA ALA A 368 -24.31 -37.55 -18.32
C ALA A 368 -22.92 -37.94 -18.85
N LEU A 369 -22.40 -37.23 -19.86
CA LEU A 369 -21.04 -37.42 -20.38
C LEU A 369 -19.97 -37.17 -19.32
N LEU A 370 -20.10 -36.07 -18.58
CA LEU A 370 -19.15 -35.69 -17.53
C LEU A 370 -19.20 -36.63 -16.33
N LEU A 371 -20.39 -37.13 -15.97
CA LEU A 371 -20.57 -38.13 -14.93
C LEU A 371 -19.94 -39.47 -15.34
N THR A 372 -20.14 -39.91 -16.59
CA THR A 372 -19.47 -41.08 -17.15
C THR A 372 -17.95 -40.90 -17.15
N ALA A 373 -17.44 -39.74 -17.59
CA ALA A 373 -16.01 -39.43 -17.62
C ALA A 373 -15.40 -39.39 -16.20
N THR A 374 -16.15 -38.88 -15.21
CA THR A 374 -15.80 -38.93 -13.78
C THR A 374 -15.66 -40.38 -13.31
N GLY A 375 -16.63 -41.24 -13.65
CA GLY A 375 -16.58 -42.68 -13.36
C GLY A 375 -15.39 -43.38 -14.02
N ILE A 376 -15.11 -43.09 -15.30
CA ILE A 376 -13.94 -43.60 -16.03
C ILE A 376 -12.65 -43.18 -15.33
N SER A 377 -12.50 -41.90 -14.98
CA SER A 377 -11.31 -41.37 -14.31
C SER A 377 -11.05 -42.08 -12.97
N LEU A 378 -12.07 -42.22 -12.14
CA LEU A 378 -11.99 -42.95 -10.87
C LEU A 378 -11.76 -44.46 -11.06
N ARG A 379 -12.24 -45.07 -12.15
CA ARG A 379 -11.99 -46.48 -12.45
C ARG A 379 -10.56 -46.72 -12.92
N VAL A 380 -10.06 -45.86 -13.81
CA VAL A 380 -8.69 -45.90 -14.34
C VAL A 380 -7.67 -45.65 -13.24
N SER A 381 -8.04 -44.90 -12.19
CA SER A 381 -7.14 -44.72 -11.04
C SER A 381 -6.81 -46.02 -10.31
N LEU A 382 -7.68 -47.02 -10.38
CA LEU A 382 -7.46 -48.36 -9.84
C LEU A 382 -6.74 -49.30 -10.83
N CYS A 383 -6.47 -48.85 -12.06
CA CYS A 383 -5.77 -49.62 -13.09
C CYS A 383 -4.28 -49.23 -13.18
N PRO A 384 -3.37 -50.19 -13.46
CA PRO A 384 -1.94 -49.91 -13.60
C PRO A 384 -1.59 -49.38 -15.01
N ILE A 385 -2.23 -48.30 -15.46
CA ILE A 385 -1.99 -47.69 -16.78
C ILE A 385 -1.11 -46.44 -16.60
N PHE A 386 0.03 -46.39 -17.28
CA PHE A 386 1.01 -45.32 -17.13
C PHE A 386 1.40 -44.70 -18.46
N LEU A 387 1.57 -43.38 -18.45
CA LEU A 387 2.20 -42.61 -19.52
C LEU A 387 3.49 -42.01 -18.96
N ARG A 388 4.65 -42.44 -19.49
CA ARG A 388 5.96 -41.88 -19.13
C ARG A 388 6.18 -41.80 -17.59
N GLN A 389 5.84 -42.88 -16.89
CA GLN A 389 5.90 -43.07 -15.42
C GLN A 389 4.84 -42.31 -14.58
N ARG A 390 3.95 -41.51 -15.19
CA ARG A 390 2.79 -40.93 -14.51
C ARG A 390 1.55 -41.80 -14.73
N PRO A 391 0.71 -42.03 -13.71
CA PRO A 391 -0.49 -42.82 -13.90
C PRO A 391 -1.50 -42.05 -14.76
N VAL A 392 -2.11 -42.71 -15.74
CA VAL A 392 -2.95 -42.06 -16.76
C VAL A 392 -4.18 -41.37 -16.16
N TRP A 393 -4.69 -41.86 -15.03
CA TRP A 393 -5.85 -41.23 -14.37
C TRP A 393 -5.55 -39.79 -13.91
N GLU A 394 -4.31 -39.43 -13.57
CA GLU A 394 -3.96 -38.05 -13.19
C GLU A 394 -4.20 -37.10 -14.38
N VAL A 395 -3.81 -37.53 -15.59
CA VAL A 395 -4.03 -36.79 -16.84
C VAL A 395 -5.51 -36.76 -17.20
N LEU A 396 -6.21 -37.89 -17.09
CA LEU A 396 -7.66 -37.95 -17.34
C LEU A 396 -8.45 -37.08 -16.36
N ALA A 397 -8.09 -37.07 -15.08
CA ALA A 397 -8.71 -36.22 -14.08
C ALA A 397 -8.55 -34.74 -14.42
N ILE A 398 -7.34 -34.30 -14.80
CA ILE A 398 -7.10 -32.92 -15.26
C ILE A 398 -7.93 -32.62 -16.51
N GLY A 399 -7.97 -33.53 -17.49
CA GLY A 399 -8.76 -33.36 -18.71
C GLY A 399 -10.27 -33.23 -18.42
N VAL A 400 -10.81 -34.10 -17.56
CA VAL A 400 -12.21 -34.01 -17.12
C VAL A 400 -12.46 -32.68 -16.40
N LEU A 401 -11.60 -32.27 -15.47
CA LEU A 401 -11.76 -30.98 -14.77
C LEU A 401 -11.79 -29.78 -15.73
N VAL A 402 -10.89 -29.76 -16.72
CA VAL A 402 -10.84 -28.69 -17.72
C VAL A 402 -12.10 -28.69 -18.57
N VAL A 403 -12.49 -29.83 -19.14
CA VAL A 403 -13.68 -29.92 -19.99
C VAL A 403 -14.93 -29.57 -19.20
N ASP A 404 -15.07 -30.07 -17.97
CA ASP A 404 -16.21 -29.82 -17.09
C ASP A 404 -16.37 -28.31 -16.78
N LEU A 405 -15.35 -27.69 -16.19
CA LEU A 405 -15.41 -26.29 -15.76
C LEU A 405 -15.44 -25.30 -16.94
N VAL A 406 -14.76 -25.60 -18.06
CA VAL A 406 -14.83 -24.77 -19.26
C VAL A 406 -16.20 -24.88 -19.92
N SER A 407 -16.82 -26.07 -19.96
CA SER A 407 -18.16 -26.23 -20.54
C SER A 407 -19.23 -25.47 -19.76
N PHE A 408 -19.01 -25.26 -18.46
CA PHE A 408 -19.85 -24.40 -17.62
C PHE A 408 -19.65 -22.90 -17.93
N GLY A 409 -18.40 -22.42 -18.01
CA GLY A 409 -18.11 -20.98 -18.11
C GLY A 409 -18.00 -20.41 -19.54
N ALA A 410 -17.84 -21.26 -20.56
CA ALA A 410 -17.65 -20.82 -21.94
C ALA A 410 -18.88 -20.07 -22.47
N GLY A 411 -18.66 -18.91 -23.09
CA GLY A 411 -19.72 -18.07 -23.66
C GLY A 411 -20.35 -17.05 -22.70
N PHE A 412 -20.05 -17.10 -21.39
CA PHE A 412 -20.54 -16.11 -20.44
C PHE A 412 -19.84 -14.74 -20.53
N HIS A 413 -18.68 -14.67 -21.19
CA HIS A 413 -18.01 -13.42 -21.53
C HIS A 413 -18.51 -12.90 -22.88
N SER A 414 -19.66 -12.23 -22.91
CA SER A 414 -20.10 -11.51 -24.10
C SER A 414 -19.23 -10.27 -24.30
N ALA A 415 -18.34 -10.32 -25.29
CA ALA A 415 -17.70 -9.12 -25.80
C ALA A 415 -18.78 -8.30 -26.52
N VAL A 416 -19.10 -7.14 -25.97
CA VAL A 416 -19.95 -6.14 -26.63
C VAL A 416 -19.14 -5.51 -27.75
N ASP A 417 -19.76 -5.23 -28.90
CA ASP A 417 -19.08 -4.53 -30.01
C ASP A 417 -18.55 -3.18 -29.51
N PRO A 418 -17.21 -2.96 -29.51
CA PRO A 418 -16.64 -1.69 -29.08
C PRO A 418 -17.13 -0.49 -29.89
N ALA A 419 -17.62 -0.68 -31.12
CA ALA A 419 -18.20 0.38 -31.93
C ALA A 419 -19.42 1.04 -31.26
N LEU A 420 -20.11 0.35 -30.35
CA LEU A 420 -21.20 0.94 -29.56
C LEU A 420 -20.72 2.05 -28.61
N LEU A 421 -19.42 2.12 -28.30
CA LEU A 421 -18.83 3.21 -27.51
C LEU A 421 -18.56 4.47 -28.36
N GLU A 422 -18.55 4.35 -29.69
CA GLU A 422 -18.34 5.49 -30.61
C GLU A 422 -19.65 6.25 -30.88
N TYR A 423 -20.80 5.62 -30.63
CA TYR A 423 -22.10 6.24 -30.83
C TYR A 423 -22.40 7.26 -29.73
N VAL A 424 -22.63 8.52 -30.15
CA VAL A 424 -23.12 9.59 -29.27
C VAL A 424 -24.61 9.83 -29.57
N PRO A 425 -25.53 9.55 -28.63
CA PRO A 425 -26.96 9.81 -28.83
C PRO A 425 -27.22 11.30 -29.12
N PRO A 426 -28.17 11.63 -30.02
CA PRO A 426 -28.50 13.03 -30.36
C PRO A 426 -28.81 13.92 -29.14
N VAL A 427 -29.56 13.39 -28.15
CA VAL A 427 -29.82 14.08 -26.87
C VAL A 427 -28.55 14.41 -26.09
N VAL A 428 -27.55 13.53 -26.11
CA VAL A 428 -26.25 13.76 -25.47
C VAL A 428 -25.47 14.82 -26.24
N GLY A 429 -25.48 14.75 -27.57
CA GLY A 429 -24.87 15.77 -28.43
C GLY A 429 -25.48 17.16 -28.21
N PHE A 430 -26.79 17.26 -27.98
CA PHE A 430 -27.46 18.50 -27.58
C PHE A 430 -26.97 18.99 -26.21
N LEU A 431 -26.98 18.12 -25.19
CA LEU A 431 -26.56 18.48 -23.83
C LEU A 431 -25.10 18.96 -23.77
N GLN A 432 -24.20 18.36 -24.57
CA GLN A 432 -22.79 18.74 -24.62
C GLN A 432 -22.54 20.14 -25.23
N GLN A 433 -23.53 20.76 -25.87
CA GLN A 433 -23.42 22.14 -26.34
C GLN A 433 -23.39 23.13 -25.18
N ASP A 434 -23.98 22.79 -24.03
CA ASP A 434 -23.91 23.63 -22.83
C ASP A 434 -22.62 23.33 -22.05
N THR A 435 -21.62 24.19 -22.23
CA THR A 435 -20.32 24.08 -21.54
C THR A 435 -20.31 24.67 -20.12
N SER A 436 -21.45 25.14 -19.60
CA SER A 436 -21.54 25.59 -18.20
C SER A 436 -21.54 24.42 -17.21
N LEU A 437 -21.43 24.69 -15.90
CA LEU A 437 -21.52 23.67 -14.87
C LEU A 437 -22.98 23.46 -14.45
N TRP A 438 -23.52 22.29 -14.78
CA TRP A 438 -24.89 21.89 -14.49
C TRP A 438 -24.99 20.40 -14.14
N ARG A 439 -26.11 20.01 -13.51
CA ARG A 439 -26.51 18.60 -13.36
C ARG A 439 -27.82 18.32 -14.11
N TYR A 440 -28.04 17.05 -14.44
CA TYR A 440 -29.34 16.56 -14.87
C TYR A 440 -29.95 15.58 -13.88
N VAL A 441 -31.23 15.32 -14.06
CA VAL A 441 -31.95 14.20 -13.44
C VAL A 441 -32.81 13.49 -14.47
N ALA A 442 -32.88 12.17 -14.40
CA ALA A 442 -33.88 11.41 -15.14
C ALA A 442 -35.21 11.38 -14.36
N PHE A 443 -36.30 11.74 -15.02
CA PHE A 443 -37.66 11.66 -14.46
C PHE A 443 -38.43 10.52 -15.13
N THR A 444 -38.73 9.48 -14.36
CA THR A 444 -39.28 8.21 -14.87
C THR A 444 -40.57 7.82 -14.11
N PRO A 445 -41.69 8.53 -14.29
CA PRO A 445 -42.95 8.18 -13.65
C PRO A 445 -43.47 6.81 -14.11
N PRO A 446 -44.42 6.19 -13.38
CA PRO A 446 -44.99 4.90 -13.75
C PRO A 446 -45.47 4.86 -15.22
N GLY A 447 -45.08 3.82 -15.95
CA GLY A 447 -45.40 3.67 -17.37
C GLY A 447 -44.30 4.13 -18.34
N THR A 448 -43.23 4.74 -17.85
CA THR A 448 -42.01 5.04 -18.63
C THR A 448 -41.00 3.89 -18.58
N THR A 449 -40.05 3.90 -19.53
CA THR A 449 -38.89 3.00 -19.46
C THR A 449 -37.80 3.57 -18.55
N LYS A 450 -36.66 2.87 -18.43
CA LYS A 450 -35.50 3.37 -17.68
C LYS A 450 -34.73 4.40 -18.51
N THR A 451 -35.29 5.60 -18.64
CA THR A 451 -34.67 6.74 -19.32
C THR A 451 -33.32 7.05 -18.66
N MET A 452 -32.21 7.05 -19.43
CA MET A 452 -30.84 7.36 -18.95
C MET A 452 -30.47 6.66 -17.63
N ASN A 453 -30.16 5.35 -17.69
CA ASN A 453 -29.75 4.58 -16.50
C ASN A 453 -28.64 5.26 -15.67
N ALA A 454 -28.66 5.01 -14.36
CA ALA A 454 -27.64 5.45 -13.42
C ALA A 454 -26.22 5.25 -13.96
N ASN A 455 -25.37 6.28 -13.78
CA ASN A 455 -23.97 6.35 -14.21
C ASN A 455 -23.74 6.39 -15.74
N VAL A 456 -24.76 6.31 -16.59
CA VAL A 456 -24.57 6.43 -18.06
C VAL A 456 -24.00 7.80 -18.42
N GLY A 457 -24.46 8.86 -17.77
CA GLY A 457 -23.94 10.23 -17.98
C GLY A 457 -22.44 10.36 -17.75
N MET A 458 -21.84 9.56 -16.87
CA MET A 458 -20.40 9.61 -16.58
C MET A 458 -19.53 9.31 -17.80
N PHE A 459 -20.01 8.46 -18.73
CA PHE A 459 -19.28 8.15 -19.96
C PHE A 459 -19.12 9.39 -20.86
N TYR A 460 -20.09 10.32 -20.79
CA TYR A 460 -20.13 11.55 -21.59
C TYR A 460 -19.73 12.82 -20.79
N ASP A 461 -19.17 12.64 -19.59
CA ASP A 461 -18.85 13.71 -18.62
C ASP A 461 -20.07 14.56 -18.18
N LEU A 462 -21.27 13.98 -18.23
CA LEU A 462 -22.50 14.60 -17.75
C LEU A 462 -22.73 14.24 -16.27
N GLN A 463 -23.03 15.25 -15.46
CA GLN A 463 -23.23 15.08 -14.01
C GLN A 463 -24.71 14.82 -13.69
N SER A 464 -25.02 13.72 -13.02
CA SER A 464 -26.37 13.41 -12.51
C SER A 464 -26.46 13.59 -10.99
N ILE A 465 -27.68 13.75 -10.46
CA ILE A 465 -27.93 13.73 -9.01
C ILE A 465 -28.27 12.33 -8.48
N ASP A 466 -28.73 11.43 -9.35
CA ASP A 466 -28.94 10.01 -9.09
C ASP A 466 -27.74 9.19 -9.59
N GLY A 467 -27.64 7.93 -9.14
CA GLY A 467 -26.48 7.10 -9.49
C GLY A 467 -26.41 5.77 -8.75
N TYR A 468 -25.44 4.95 -9.16
CA TYR A 468 -25.10 3.66 -8.55
C TYR A 468 -23.68 3.70 -8.00
N ASP A 469 -23.52 3.52 -6.69
CA ASP A 469 -22.22 3.39 -6.03
C ASP A 469 -22.39 2.48 -4.80
N SER A 470 -21.37 1.67 -4.51
CA SER A 470 -21.38 0.74 -3.39
C SER A 470 -21.54 1.45 -2.04
N ILE A 471 -21.06 2.70 -1.90
CA ILE A 471 -21.19 3.49 -0.68
C ILE A 471 -21.46 4.96 -1.04
N PHE A 472 -22.58 5.50 -0.56
CA PHE A 472 -22.91 6.93 -0.61
C PHE A 472 -22.77 7.56 0.78
N PRO A 473 -22.44 8.86 0.89
CA PRO A 473 -22.54 9.60 2.15
C PRO A 473 -23.98 9.55 2.70
N GLN A 474 -24.15 9.24 3.98
CA GLN A 474 -25.49 9.16 4.60
C GLN A 474 -26.25 10.49 4.49
N GLN A 475 -25.55 11.61 4.60
CA GLN A 475 -26.14 12.95 4.47
C GLN A 475 -26.72 13.23 3.07
N TYR A 476 -26.13 12.66 2.00
CA TYR A 476 -26.66 12.83 0.64
C TYR A 476 -27.96 12.05 0.47
N VAL A 477 -28.04 10.85 1.06
CA VAL A 477 -29.27 10.05 1.11
C VAL A 477 -30.36 10.80 1.88
N ALA A 478 -30.02 11.38 3.04
CA ALA A 478 -30.96 12.17 3.84
C ALA A 478 -31.47 13.39 3.07
N TYR A 479 -30.59 14.09 2.34
CA TYR A 479 -30.96 15.22 1.48
C TYR A 479 -31.91 14.79 0.35
N MET A 480 -31.57 13.73 -0.39
CA MET A 480 -32.42 13.20 -1.47
C MET A 480 -33.78 12.71 -0.96
N ALA A 481 -33.85 12.17 0.26
CA ALA A 481 -35.10 11.75 0.91
C ALA A 481 -36.05 12.91 1.25
N LEU A 482 -35.56 14.16 1.28
CA LEU A 482 -36.42 15.35 1.40
C LEU A 482 -37.13 15.70 0.08
N ILE A 483 -36.60 15.25 -1.06
CA ILE A 483 -37.19 15.45 -2.40
C ILE A 483 -38.15 14.30 -2.74
N GLU A 484 -37.67 13.07 -2.61
CA GLU A 484 -38.45 11.85 -2.81
C GLU A 484 -37.88 10.72 -1.94
N PRO A 485 -38.72 9.91 -1.27
CA PRO A 485 -38.25 8.74 -0.51
C PRO A 485 -37.37 7.80 -1.35
N GLN A 486 -36.20 7.44 -0.81
CA GLN A 486 -35.18 6.67 -1.50
C GLN A 486 -35.35 5.16 -1.26
N ASP A 487 -36.15 4.49 -2.09
CA ASP A 487 -36.48 3.06 -1.97
C ASP A 487 -35.44 2.11 -2.60
N GLN A 488 -34.49 2.61 -3.40
CA GLN A 488 -33.47 1.80 -4.08
C GLN A 488 -32.12 1.72 -3.36
N ILE A 489 -32.02 2.24 -2.13
CA ILE A 489 -30.78 2.24 -1.33
C ILE A 489 -30.22 0.82 -1.14
N LEU A 490 -31.11 -0.17 -0.91
CA LEU A 490 -30.73 -1.58 -0.75
C LEU A 490 -30.02 -2.16 -1.98
N TYR A 491 -30.20 -1.55 -3.15
CA TYR A 491 -29.55 -1.91 -4.41
C TYR A 491 -28.33 -1.04 -4.73
N ASN A 492 -27.81 -0.30 -3.74
CA ASN A 492 -26.68 0.63 -3.90
C ASN A 492 -26.99 1.73 -4.93
N ARG A 493 -28.22 2.28 -4.89
CA ARG A 493 -28.66 3.35 -5.80
C ARG A 493 -29.32 4.49 -5.04
N ILE A 494 -29.00 5.71 -5.48
CA ILE A 494 -29.88 6.85 -5.32
C ILE A 494 -30.91 6.76 -6.45
N ALA A 495 -32.19 6.72 -6.09
CA ALA A 495 -33.27 6.51 -7.05
C ALA A 495 -33.48 7.75 -7.94
N PRO A 496 -33.85 7.57 -9.21
CA PRO A 496 -34.35 8.67 -10.04
C PRO A 496 -35.69 9.18 -9.50
N LEU A 497 -36.10 10.37 -9.95
CA LEU A 497 -37.38 10.95 -9.57
C LEU A 497 -38.52 10.29 -10.35
N ARG A 498 -39.63 10.00 -9.67
CA ARG A 498 -40.80 9.34 -10.25
C ARG A 498 -42.10 10.03 -9.91
N GLN A 499 -42.12 10.84 -8.86
CA GLN A 499 -43.29 11.59 -8.44
C GLN A 499 -43.31 12.98 -9.06
N TRP A 500 -44.46 13.40 -9.60
CA TRP A 500 -44.63 14.74 -10.17
C TRP A 500 -44.30 15.86 -9.18
N SER A 501 -44.72 15.71 -7.92
CA SER A 501 -44.46 16.66 -6.84
C SER A 501 -42.98 16.87 -6.55
N SER A 502 -42.13 15.88 -6.85
CA SER A 502 -40.68 16.00 -6.63
C SER A 502 -40.04 17.02 -7.56
N LEU A 503 -40.58 17.22 -8.76
CA LEU A 503 -40.11 18.24 -9.71
C LEU A 503 -40.34 19.68 -9.21
N ASP A 504 -41.30 19.88 -8.32
CA ASP A 504 -41.62 21.20 -7.76
C ASP A 504 -40.75 21.54 -6.54
N SER A 505 -39.92 20.60 -6.06
CA SER A 505 -39.05 20.82 -4.90
C SER A 505 -37.98 21.89 -5.18
N PRO A 506 -37.81 22.91 -4.31
CA PRO A 506 -36.75 23.90 -4.44
C PRO A 506 -35.35 23.31 -4.16
N LEU A 507 -35.27 22.12 -3.56
CA LEU A 507 -34.01 21.43 -3.32
C LEU A 507 -33.37 20.90 -4.61
N LEU A 508 -34.17 20.67 -5.68
CA LEU A 508 -33.62 20.36 -7.01
C LEU A 508 -32.88 21.56 -7.60
N ASP A 509 -33.40 22.75 -7.35
CA ASP A 509 -32.83 23.99 -7.84
C ASP A 509 -31.46 24.21 -7.19
N LEU A 510 -31.36 23.99 -5.87
CA LEU A 510 -30.12 24.02 -5.08
C LEU A 510 -29.11 22.93 -5.46
N LEU A 511 -29.57 21.77 -5.95
CA LEU A 511 -28.68 20.71 -6.49
C LEU A 511 -28.03 21.09 -7.84
N ASN A 512 -28.31 22.29 -8.37
CA ASN A 512 -27.84 22.76 -9.66
C ASN A 512 -28.37 21.88 -10.82
N VAL A 513 -29.60 21.36 -10.68
CA VAL A 513 -30.28 20.58 -11.72
C VAL A 513 -30.87 21.53 -12.77
N LYS A 514 -30.17 21.64 -13.91
CA LYS A 514 -30.61 22.48 -15.03
C LYS A 514 -31.49 21.69 -16.00
N TYR A 515 -31.23 20.41 -16.20
CA TYR A 515 -31.94 19.60 -17.19
C TYR A 515 -32.68 18.42 -16.57
N VAL A 516 -33.94 18.24 -16.96
CA VAL A 516 -34.76 17.06 -16.64
C VAL A 516 -34.97 16.27 -17.93
N ILE A 517 -34.56 15.00 -17.93
CA ILE A 517 -34.69 14.10 -19.09
C ILE A 517 -35.81 13.12 -18.82
N THR A 518 -36.77 13.01 -19.74
CA THR A 518 -37.95 12.14 -19.54
C THR A 518 -38.60 11.71 -20.85
N GLU A 519 -39.38 10.63 -20.82
CA GLU A 519 -40.20 10.14 -21.93
C GLU A 519 -41.59 10.78 -21.98
N VAL A 520 -42.00 11.52 -20.96
CA VAL A 520 -43.34 12.11 -20.85
C VAL A 520 -43.33 13.64 -20.91
N GLU A 521 -44.51 14.22 -21.08
CA GLU A 521 -44.67 15.68 -21.02
C GLU A 521 -44.73 16.16 -19.56
N ILE A 522 -44.04 17.27 -19.25
CA ILE A 522 -44.05 17.86 -17.90
C ILE A 522 -45.07 19.02 -17.87
N PRO A 523 -46.20 18.91 -17.13
CA PRO A 523 -47.27 19.90 -17.15
C PRO A 523 -47.00 21.10 -16.21
N ASN A 524 -45.78 21.65 -16.25
CA ASN A 524 -45.38 22.85 -15.49
C ASN A 524 -44.52 23.79 -16.36
N PRO A 525 -45.13 24.49 -17.34
CA PRO A 525 -44.39 25.38 -18.25
C PRO A 525 -43.84 26.64 -17.57
N ALA A 526 -44.29 26.95 -16.35
CA ALA A 526 -43.79 28.09 -15.57
C ALA A 526 -42.35 27.84 -15.09
N LYS A 527 -42.08 26.64 -14.57
CA LYS A 527 -40.74 26.23 -14.09
C LYS A 527 -39.90 25.58 -15.20
N TYR A 528 -40.51 24.75 -16.04
CA TYR A 528 -39.80 23.91 -17.01
C TYR A 528 -40.05 24.34 -18.45
N ARG A 529 -38.99 24.61 -19.21
CA ARG A 529 -39.04 24.89 -20.65
C ARG A 529 -38.59 23.67 -21.43
N LEU A 530 -39.42 23.14 -22.33
CA LEU A 530 -38.97 22.13 -23.29
C LEU A 530 -37.90 22.75 -24.21
N VAL A 531 -36.70 22.16 -24.23
CA VAL A 531 -35.56 22.66 -25.02
C VAL A 531 -35.05 21.66 -26.06
N TYR A 532 -35.41 20.39 -25.93
CA TYR A 532 -35.10 19.34 -26.89
C TYR A 532 -36.16 18.23 -26.85
N GLN A 533 -36.46 17.65 -28.00
CA GLN A 533 -37.34 16.50 -28.14
C GLN A 533 -36.94 15.68 -29.37
N ASP A 534 -36.85 14.36 -29.21
CA ASP A 534 -36.77 13.39 -30.31
C ASP A 534 -37.81 12.26 -30.12
N GLU A 535 -37.68 11.19 -30.91
CA GLU A 535 -38.58 10.02 -30.85
C GLU A 535 -38.47 9.25 -29.52
N ALA A 536 -37.37 9.38 -28.78
CA ALA A 536 -37.09 8.63 -27.57
C ALA A 536 -37.32 9.45 -26.29
N VAL A 537 -36.85 10.70 -26.25
CA VAL A 537 -36.81 11.51 -25.02
C VAL A 537 -37.11 12.99 -25.25
N ARG A 538 -37.52 13.65 -24.17
CA ARG A 538 -37.66 15.10 -24.02
C ARG A 538 -36.68 15.60 -22.98
N VAL A 539 -36.14 16.79 -23.20
CA VAL A 539 -35.29 17.51 -22.24
C VAL A 539 -35.95 18.84 -21.89
N TYR A 540 -36.17 19.04 -20.60
CA TYR A 540 -36.69 20.28 -20.05
C TYR A 540 -35.60 21.03 -19.30
N GLU A 541 -35.49 22.32 -19.55
CA GLU A 541 -34.66 23.24 -18.78
C GLU A 541 -35.43 23.77 -17.58
N ASN A 542 -34.88 23.60 -16.39
CA ASN A 542 -35.35 24.19 -15.14
C ASN A 542 -34.94 25.66 -15.07
N ARG A 543 -35.92 26.57 -15.09
CA ARG A 543 -35.68 28.03 -15.04
C ARG A 543 -35.38 28.56 -13.65
N ALA A 544 -35.64 27.78 -12.59
CA ALA A 544 -35.37 28.16 -11.22
C ALA A 544 -33.99 27.70 -10.72
N VAL A 545 -33.19 27.05 -11.57
CA VAL A 545 -31.91 26.43 -11.17
C VAL A 545 -30.94 27.42 -10.51
N LEU A 546 -30.37 27.03 -9.36
CA LEU A 546 -29.28 27.77 -8.72
C LEU A 546 -27.92 27.39 -9.36
N PRO A 547 -26.99 28.34 -9.47
CA PRO A 547 -25.66 28.08 -10.05
C PRO A 547 -24.85 27.12 -9.16
N ARG A 548 -23.85 26.45 -9.74
CA ARG A 548 -22.96 25.51 -9.02
C ARG A 548 -22.23 26.15 -7.84
N ALA A 549 -21.88 27.44 -7.94
CA ALA A 549 -21.29 28.21 -6.87
C ALA A 549 -21.97 29.58 -6.80
N PHE A 550 -22.38 29.99 -5.61
CA PHE A 550 -22.99 31.30 -5.36
C PHE A 550 -22.67 31.81 -3.96
N THR A 551 -22.93 33.08 -3.74
CA THR A 551 -22.82 33.72 -2.42
C THR A 551 -24.17 34.18 -1.91
N LEU A 552 -24.33 34.11 -0.59
CA LEU A 552 -25.43 34.73 0.15
C LEU A 552 -24.84 35.58 1.29
N PRO A 553 -25.46 36.72 1.66
CA PRO A 553 -25.04 37.52 2.79
C PRO A 553 -24.96 36.71 4.09
N ALA A 554 -24.09 37.09 5.01
CA ALA A 554 -23.98 36.45 6.33
C ALA A 554 -25.32 36.45 7.10
N THR A 555 -26.14 37.48 6.88
CA THR A 555 -27.49 37.64 7.43
C THR A 555 -28.53 36.70 6.84
N ALA A 556 -28.21 35.91 5.82
CA ALA A 556 -29.08 34.87 5.27
C ALA A 556 -28.90 33.51 5.97
N ALA A 557 -27.91 33.38 6.85
CA ALA A 557 -27.64 32.13 7.55
C ALA A 557 -28.60 31.92 8.71
N VAL A 558 -29.15 30.71 8.83
CA VAL A 558 -29.98 30.27 9.95
C VAL A 558 -29.37 29.03 10.59
N VAL A 559 -29.27 29.03 11.92
CA VAL A 559 -28.78 27.86 12.67
C VAL A 559 -29.99 27.08 13.17
N VAL A 560 -30.01 25.78 12.90
CA VAL A 560 -31.09 24.87 13.27
C VAL A 560 -30.55 23.63 13.97
N ASP A 561 -31.33 23.07 14.89
CA ASP A 561 -31.00 21.79 15.53
C ASP A 561 -31.24 20.59 14.59
N ASP A 562 -32.26 20.69 13.74
CA ASP A 562 -32.59 19.68 12.72
C ASP A 562 -32.57 20.32 11.32
N VAL A 563 -31.58 19.94 10.53
CA VAL A 563 -31.38 20.44 9.17
C VAL A 563 -32.54 20.05 8.25
N ALA A 564 -33.15 18.88 8.43
CA ALA A 564 -34.29 18.44 7.61
C ALA A 564 -35.50 19.37 7.81
N ASN A 565 -35.80 19.73 9.06
CA ASN A 565 -36.84 20.70 9.37
C ASN A 565 -36.46 22.12 8.90
N GLY A 566 -35.19 22.51 9.03
CA GLY A 566 -34.68 23.78 8.51
C GLY A 566 -34.92 23.94 7.01
N LEU A 567 -34.54 22.95 6.20
CA LEU A 567 -34.72 22.96 4.74
C LEU A 567 -36.18 22.90 4.27
N ARG A 568 -37.11 22.49 5.14
CA ARG A 568 -38.57 22.56 4.88
C ARG A 568 -39.17 23.91 5.24
N THR A 569 -38.55 24.62 6.19
CA THR A 569 -39.07 25.87 6.74
C THR A 569 -38.54 27.09 5.99
N TYR A 570 -37.24 27.06 5.63
CA TYR A 570 -36.56 28.18 4.97
C TYR A 570 -36.33 27.86 3.49
N ASP A 571 -36.62 28.84 2.63
CA ASP A 571 -36.40 28.71 1.18
C ASP A 571 -34.89 28.66 0.87
N PRO A 572 -34.37 27.58 0.28
CA PRO A 572 -32.95 27.44 -0.05
C PRO A 572 -32.44 28.46 -1.07
N HIS A 573 -33.32 29.17 -1.78
CA HIS A 573 -32.91 30.28 -2.66
C HIS A 573 -32.46 31.50 -1.86
N ARG A 574 -32.95 31.66 -0.62
CA ARG A 574 -32.76 32.88 0.16
C ARG A 574 -31.98 32.67 1.45
N TYR A 575 -31.89 31.44 1.93
CA TYR A 575 -31.32 31.12 3.23
C TYR A 575 -30.25 30.03 3.14
N VAL A 576 -29.25 30.12 4.02
CA VAL A 576 -28.24 29.08 4.23
C VAL A 576 -28.54 28.40 5.56
N VAL A 577 -28.80 27.09 5.54
CA VAL A 577 -29.09 26.34 6.76
C VAL A 577 -27.81 25.74 7.35
N LEU A 578 -27.51 26.09 8.59
CA LEU A 578 -26.37 25.60 9.37
C LEU A 578 -26.84 24.72 10.53
N GLU A 579 -26.09 23.67 10.86
CA GLU A 579 -26.44 22.74 11.94
C GLU A 579 -25.82 23.16 13.26
N ALA A 580 -26.60 23.16 14.35
CA ALA A 580 -26.12 23.47 15.69
C ALA A 580 -25.00 22.51 16.12
N GLY A 581 -23.89 23.03 16.65
CA GLY A 581 -22.71 22.25 17.07
C GLY A 581 -21.70 21.94 15.95
N SER A 582 -21.96 22.35 14.70
CA SER A 582 -20.99 22.25 13.60
C SER A 582 -20.08 23.49 13.52
N GLY A 583 -18.99 23.52 14.31
CA GLY A 583 -17.91 24.51 14.18
C GLY A 583 -18.18 25.85 14.89
N GLU A 584 -17.95 25.90 16.20
CA GLU A 584 -18.28 27.05 17.08
C GLU A 584 -17.39 28.30 16.91
N GLN A 585 -16.31 28.29 16.10
CA GLN A 585 -15.29 29.36 16.21
C GLN A 585 -15.42 30.54 15.22
N GLY A 586 -16.40 30.55 14.32
CA GLY A 586 -16.53 31.61 13.30
C GLY A 586 -17.90 32.30 13.16
N ALA A 587 -18.97 31.67 13.67
CA ALA A 587 -20.36 32.08 13.43
C ALA A 587 -21.04 32.73 14.65
N GLU A 588 -20.44 32.67 15.84
CA GLU A 588 -21.03 33.25 17.05
C GLU A 588 -21.20 34.77 16.91
N GLY A 589 -22.45 35.23 16.92
CA GLY A 589 -22.85 36.64 16.86
C GLY A 589 -23.18 37.20 15.47
N LYS A 590 -23.08 36.43 14.38
CA LYS A 590 -23.27 36.92 12.99
C LYS A 590 -24.49 36.34 12.25
N VAL A 591 -25.32 35.57 12.94
CA VAL A 591 -26.52 34.89 12.40
C VAL A 591 -27.73 35.80 12.57
N GLN A 592 -28.34 36.25 11.48
CA GLN A 592 -29.63 36.92 11.47
C GLN A 592 -30.53 36.17 10.49
N GLY A 593 -31.85 36.14 10.68
CA GLY A 593 -32.78 35.39 9.82
C GLY A 593 -33.28 36.20 8.61
N ALA A 594 -32.46 37.07 8.03
CA ALA A 594 -32.86 37.97 6.96
C ALA A 594 -32.42 37.40 5.60
N GLY A 595 -33.36 36.83 4.83
CA GLY A 595 -33.04 36.17 3.56
C GLY A 595 -32.31 37.08 2.57
N GLY A 596 -31.36 36.50 1.82
CA GLY A 596 -30.59 37.17 0.78
C GLY A 596 -31.03 36.78 -0.63
N GLU A 597 -30.41 37.39 -1.64
CA GLU A 597 -30.51 36.96 -3.04
C GLU A 597 -29.20 36.26 -3.45
N PRO A 598 -29.26 35.12 -4.16
CA PRO A 598 -28.08 34.33 -4.48
C PRO A 598 -27.31 34.98 -5.64
N GLU A 599 -26.04 35.33 -5.40
CA GLU A 599 -25.16 35.90 -6.42
C GLU A 599 -24.25 34.81 -7.04
N PRO A 600 -24.36 34.49 -8.34
CA PRO A 600 -23.52 33.48 -8.98
C PRO A 600 -22.04 33.84 -8.96
N GLN A 601 -21.18 32.87 -8.61
CA GLN A 601 -19.73 33.05 -8.60
C GLN A 601 -19.06 32.18 -9.68
N ARG A 602 -17.98 32.71 -10.28
CA ARG A 602 -17.31 32.04 -11.40
C ARG A 602 -16.42 30.91 -10.89
N VAL A 603 -16.70 29.68 -11.34
CA VAL A 603 -15.80 28.54 -11.14
C VAL A 603 -14.69 28.58 -12.20
N ALA A 604 -13.49 29.01 -11.81
CA ALA A 604 -12.35 29.16 -12.71
C ALA A 604 -11.75 27.80 -13.14
N ARG A 605 -11.82 26.80 -12.26
CA ARG A 605 -11.33 25.44 -12.53
C ARG A 605 -12.09 24.43 -11.69
N TYR A 606 -12.56 23.36 -12.33
CA TYR A 606 -13.31 22.29 -11.68
C TYR A 606 -12.67 20.94 -11.98
N THR A 607 -12.15 20.27 -10.95
CA THR A 607 -11.57 18.93 -11.05
C THR A 607 -12.06 18.08 -9.88
N ARG A 608 -11.84 16.76 -9.94
CA ARG A 608 -12.30 15.83 -8.87
C ARG A 608 -11.75 16.15 -7.48
N ASN A 609 -10.51 16.65 -7.39
CA ASN A 609 -9.83 16.88 -6.12
C ASN A 609 -9.61 18.36 -5.80
N GLU A 610 -9.84 19.27 -6.75
CA GLU A 610 -9.62 20.70 -6.59
C GLU A 610 -10.67 21.52 -7.35
N VAL A 611 -11.25 22.51 -6.68
CA VAL A 611 -12.19 23.47 -7.27
C VAL A 611 -11.72 24.88 -6.92
N PHE A 612 -11.61 25.74 -7.94
CA PHE A 612 -11.25 27.14 -7.79
C PHE A 612 -12.46 28.01 -8.12
N VAL A 613 -12.85 28.85 -7.18
CA VAL A 613 -13.96 29.79 -7.33
C VAL A 613 -13.43 31.20 -7.17
N ASP A 614 -13.64 32.03 -8.19
CA ASP A 614 -13.35 33.46 -8.11
C ASP A 614 -14.58 34.15 -7.52
N VAL A 615 -14.40 34.77 -6.36
CA VAL A 615 -15.47 35.36 -5.56
C VAL A 615 -15.29 36.86 -5.39
N SER A 616 -16.37 37.62 -5.45
CA SER A 616 -16.37 39.05 -5.11
C SER A 616 -17.58 39.34 -4.24
N VAL A 617 -17.34 39.82 -3.02
CA VAL A 617 -18.39 40.08 -2.03
C VAL A 617 -18.19 41.47 -1.43
N ALA A 618 -19.27 42.26 -1.39
CA ALA A 618 -19.26 43.62 -0.85
C ALA A 618 -19.45 43.66 0.68
N GLU A 619 -20.09 42.62 1.22
CA GLU A 619 -20.38 42.43 2.63
C GLU A 619 -19.98 41.02 3.08
N PRO A 620 -19.84 40.74 4.39
CA PRO A 620 -19.53 39.39 4.86
C PRO A 620 -20.57 38.39 4.33
N SER A 621 -20.10 37.32 3.68
CA SER A 621 -20.95 36.44 2.87
C SER A 621 -20.50 34.98 2.97
N TRP A 622 -21.46 34.07 2.83
CA TRP A 622 -21.22 32.65 2.65
C TRP A 622 -21.02 32.34 1.17
N LEU A 623 -19.91 31.69 0.82
CA LEU A 623 -19.76 31.00 -0.45
C LEU A 623 -20.28 29.57 -0.31
N ILE A 624 -21.25 29.21 -1.14
CA ILE A 624 -21.81 27.86 -1.21
C ILE A 624 -21.35 27.22 -2.52
N LEU A 625 -20.71 26.05 -2.42
CA LEU A 625 -20.40 25.18 -3.55
C LEU A 625 -21.29 23.95 -3.44
N THR A 626 -22.19 23.74 -4.42
CA THR A 626 -23.23 22.69 -4.37
C THR A 626 -22.71 21.28 -4.70
N ASP A 627 -21.47 21.00 -4.29
CA ASP A 627 -20.88 19.67 -4.25
C ASP A 627 -21.06 19.06 -2.86
N SER A 628 -21.26 17.74 -2.78
CA SER A 628 -21.41 17.07 -1.48
C SER A 628 -20.15 17.25 -0.61
N TYR A 629 -20.38 17.62 0.64
CA TYR A 629 -19.39 17.74 1.70
C TYR A 629 -18.89 16.36 2.12
N PHE A 630 -17.60 16.24 2.40
CA PHE A 630 -17.04 15.03 2.98
C PHE A 630 -15.82 15.41 3.84
N PRO A 631 -15.56 14.72 4.96
CA PRO A 631 -14.35 14.95 5.76
C PRO A 631 -13.08 14.87 4.89
N GLY A 632 -12.19 15.87 5.03
CA GLY A 632 -10.92 15.94 4.30
C GLY A 632 -10.87 16.96 3.15
N TRP A 633 -11.99 17.61 2.82
CA TRP A 633 -11.97 18.85 2.04
C TRP A 633 -11.40 19.99 2.90
N ARG A 634 -10.53 20.81 2.31
CA ARG A 634 -9.96 22.03 2.91
C ARG A 634 -10.12 23.18 1.94
N ALA A 635 -10.35 24.38 2.45
CA ALA A 635 -10.44 25.58 1.63
C ALA A 635 -9.28 26.54 1.93
N PHE A 636 -8.82 27.22 0.90
CA PHE A 636 -7.76 28.22 0.98
C PHE A 636 -8.22 29.47 0.25
N VAL A 637 -8.10 30.62 0.89
CA VAL A 637 -8.47 31.92 0.32
C VAL A 637 -7.21 32.73 0.06
N ARG A 638 -7.20 33.44 -1.07
CA ARG A 638 -6.19 34.43 -1.40
C ARG A 638 -6.84 35.62 -2.11
N PRO A 639 -6.28 36.84 -2.00
CA PRO A 639 -6.71 37.96 -2.83
C PRO A 639 -6.66 37.58 -4.32
N ARG A 640 -7.66 38.00 -5.09
CA ARG A 640 -7.73 37.66 -6.52
C ARG A 640 -6.47 38.18 -7.24
N GLY A 641 -5.82 37.31 -8.01
CA GLY A 641 -4.57 37.62 -8.71
C GLY A 641 -3.27 37.46 -7.90
N ALA A 642 -3.35 37.22 -6.58
CA ALA A 642 -2.18 36.92 -5.76
C ALA A 642 -1.64 35.49 -6.02
N GLY A 643 -0.34 35.29 -5.80
CA GLY A 643 0.30 33.98 -5.90
C GLY A 643 -0.16 32.99 -4.81
N GLU A 644 0.18 31.71 -4.96
CA GLU A 644 -0.13 30.66 -3.97
C GLU A 644 0.48 30.93 -2.58
N GLU A 645 1.52 31.75 -2.51
CA GLU A 645 2.19 32.10 -1.25
C GLU A 645 1.31 32.95 -0.31
N ALA A 646 0.27 33.60 -0.84
CA ALA A 646 -0.70 34.40 -0.08
C ALA A 646 -1.92 33.59 0.40
N GLU A 647 -1.94 32.27 0.20
CA GLU A 647 -3.06 31.42 0.63
C GLU A 647 -3.16 31.31 2.15
N ARG A 648 -4.33 31.66 2.68
CA ARG A 648 -4.73 31.38 4.07
C ARG A 648 -5.76 30.26 4.08
N GLU A 649 -5.57 29.29 4.97
CA GLU A 649 -6.56 28.23 5.17
C GLU A 649 -7.79 28.77 5.88
N VAL A 650 -8.97 28.38 5.40
CA VAL A 650 -10.28 28.66 6.00
C VAL A 650 -11.04 27.36 6.20
N GLU A 651 -11.90 27.35 7.20
CA GLU A 651 -12.72 26.19 7.52
C GLU A 651 -13.78 25.95 6.43
N VAL A 652 -14.02 24.68 6.12
CA VAL A 652 -15.11 24.24 5.25
C VAL A 652 -16.20 23.69 6.15
N LEU A 653 -17.37 24.30 6.12
CA LEU A 653 -18.53 23.87 6.89
C LEU A 653 -19.51 23.12 6.00
N ARG A 654 -20.28 22.20 6.61
CA ARG A 654 -21.39 21.53 5.93
C ARG A 654 -22.60 22.47 6.00
N VAL A 655 -23.07 22.93 4.85
CA VAL A 655 -24.23 23.83 4.72
C VAL A 655 -25.37 23.12 4.00
N ASP A 656 -26.60 23.48 4.33
CA ASP A 656 -27.82 22.92 3.75
C ASP A 656 -27.85 21.37 3.80
N GLY A 657 -27.28 20.83 4.89
CA GLY A 657 -27.22 19.39 5.18
C GLY A 657 -26.29 18.57 4.30
N ASN A 658 -25.76 19.13 3.21
CA ASN A 658 -24.99 18.35 2.24
C ASN A 658 -23.85 19.11 1.55
N PHE A 659 -23.88 20.43 1.43
CA PHE A 659 -22.94 21.17 0.57
C PHE A 659 -21.75 21.75 1.33
N ARG A 660 -20.77 22.28 0.59
CA ARG A 660 -19.56 22.89 1.15
C ARG A 660 -19.74 24.40 1.23
N GLY A 661 -19.68 24.94 2.45
CA GLY A 661 -19.73 26.37 2.72
C GLY A 661 -18.40 26.92 3.23
N VAL A 662 -18.06 28.14 2.82
CA VAL A 662 -16.92 28.91 3.34
C VAL A 662 -17.39 30.33 3.64
N PHE A 663 -17.07 30.82 4.84
CA PHE A 663 -17.33 32.21 5.21
C PHE A 663 -16.24 33.15 4.66
N LEU A 664 -16.65 34.25 4.04
CA LEU A 664 -15.75 35.23 3.43
C LEU A 664 -16.03 36.64 3.96
N GLU A 665 -14.96 37.34 4.31
CA GLU A 665 -15.02 38.79 4.60
C GLU A 665 -15.09 39.59 3.27
N PRO A 666 -15.56 40.85 3.29
CA PRO A 666 -15.66 41.70 2.10
C PRO A 666 -14.35 41.75 1.30
N GLY A 667 -14.44 41.58 -0.01
CA GLY A 667 -13.29 41.63 -0.91
C GLY A 667 -13.40 40.75 -2.16
N ALA A 668 -12.36 40.82 -2.99
CA ALA A 668 -12.20 39.97 -4.16
C ALA A 668 -11.21 38.83 -3.87
N TRP A 669 -11.73 37.61 -3.85
CA TRP A 669 -11.02 36.41 -3.43
C TRP A 669 -10.95 35.39 -4.57
N THR A 670 -9.93 34.53 -4.53
CA THR A 670 -9.95 33.22 -5.19
C THR A 670 -9.95 32.17 -4.08
N VAL A 671 -11.01 31.35 -4.04
CA VAL A 671 -11.18 30.28 -3.06
C VAL A 671 -10.84 28.95 -3.71
N ARG A 672 -9.87 28.23 -3.14
CA ARG A 672 -9.41 26.92 -3.59
C ARG A 672 -9.87 25.84 -2.63
N PHE A 673 -10.87 25.06 -3.02
CA PHE A 673 -11.22 23.82 -2.34
C PHE A 673 -10.26 22.71 -2.79
N LYS A 674 -9.73 21.94 -1.85
CA LYS A 674 -8.86 20.79 -2.12
C LYS A 674 -9.21 19.60 -1.25
N TYR A 675 -9.41 18.45 -1.88
CA TYR A 675 -9.58 17.19 -1.19
C TYR A 675 -8.22 16.62 -0.81
N SER A 676 -7.97 16.48 0.49
CA SER A 676 -6.70 16.00 1.04
C SER A 676 -6.95 15.20 2.34
N PRO A 677 -7.61 14.03 2.25
CA PRO A 677 -7.99 13.24 3.43
C PRO A 677 -6.77 12.72 4.19
N ASN A 678 -6.85 12.72 5.51
CA ASN A 678 -5.79 12.17 6.36
C ASN A 678 -5.76 10.64 6.31
N ALA A 679 -6.91 9.99 6.15
CA ALA A 679 -7.02 8.52 6.04
C ALA A 679 -6.14 7.95 4.91
N VAL A 680 -6.12 8.57 3.73
CA VAL A 680 -5.28 8.14 2.60
C VAL A 680 -3.79 8.31 2.92
N LYS A 681 -3.40 9.43 3.53
CA LYS A 681 -2.00 9.68 3.90
C LYS A 681 -1.50 8.68 4.94
N VAL A 682 -2.31 8.42 5.96
CA VAL A 682 -2.01 7.44 7.01
C VAL A 682 -1.97 6.03 6.44
N GLY A 683 -2.97 5.63 5.66
CA GLY A 683 -3.02 4.33 4.99
C GLY A 683 -1.80 4.09 4.10
N ALA A 684 -1.45 5.07 3.25
CA ALA A 684 -0.27 5.00 2.39
C ALA A 684 1.03 4.83 3.18
N PHE A 685 1.19 5.56 4.29
CA PHE A 685 2.36 5.43 5.14
C PHE A 685 2.42 4.07 5.84
N VAL A 686 1.31 3.58 6.40
CA VAL A 686 1.23 2.28 7.06
C VAL A 686 1.58 1.16 6.07
N SER A 687 1.05 1.23 4.84
CA SER A 687 1.40 0.29 3.77
C SER A 687 2.86 0.38 3.36
N PHE A 688 3.44 1.57 3.29
CA PHE A 688 4.86 1.75 3.03
C PHE A 688 5.73 1.10 4.11
N ILE A 689 5.46 1.36 5.39
CA ILE A 689 6.20 0.77 6.51
C ILE A 689 6.05 -0.76 6.54
N ALA A 690 4.85 -1.28 6.30
CA ALA A 690 4.62 -2.72 6.20
C ALA A 690 5.40 -3.33 5.03
N GLY A 691 5.43 -2.67 3.88
CA GLY A 691 6.23 -3.05 2.73
C GLY A 691 7.73 -3.08 3.05
N MET A 692 8.24 -2.05 3.72
CA MET A 692 9.63 -2.00 4.17
C MET A 692 9.93 -3.11 5.19
N ALA A 693 9.04 -3.37 6.15
CA ALA A 693 9.19 -4.46 7.10
C ALA A 693 9.23 -5.83 6.39
N VAL A 694 8.37 -6.06 5.40
CA VAL A 694 8.37 -7.29 4.59
C VAL A 694 9.67 -7.41 3.79
N LEU A 695 10.13 -6.34 3.13
CA LEU A 695 11.41 -6.34 2.40
C LEU A 695 12.59 -6.60 3.33
N PHE A 696 12.62 -5.98 4.50
CA PHE A 696 13.67 -6.20 5.50
C PHE A 696 13.68 -7.64 6.00
N LEU A 697 12.52 -8.19 6.39
CA LEU A 697 12.40 -9.57 6.85
C LEU A 697 12.74 -10.58 5.74
N THR A 698 12.39 -10.27 4.50
CA THR A 698 12.77 -11.05 3.31
C THR A 698 14.28 -11.00 3.11
N GLY A 699 14.89 -9.80 3.17
CA GLY A 699 16.33 -9.61 3.09
C GLY A 699 17.07 -10.39 4.17
N LEU A 700 16.60 -10.36 5.42
CA LEU A 700 17.15 -11.15 6.52
C LEU A 700 17.04 -12.67 6.28
N TYR A 701 15.94 -13.11 5.67
CA TYR A 701 15.78 -14.52 5.30
C TYR A 701 16.74 -14.92 4.18
N LEU A 702 16.79 -14.12 3.10
CA LEU A 702 17.65 -14.35 1.94
C LEU A 702 19.15 -14.29 2.30
N TRP A 703 19.53 -13.40 3.21
CA TRP A 703 20.91 -13.27 3.70
C TRP A 703 21.49 -14.59 4.23
N ARG A 704 20.65 -15.47 4.79
CA ARG A 704 21.07 -16.81 5.25
C ARG A 704 21.47 -17.77 4.15
N PHE A 705 21.01 -17.55 2.91
CA PHE A 705 21.46 -18.35 1.77
C PHE A 705 22.80 -17.85 1.24
N PHE A 706 23.07 -16.54 1.39
CA PHE A 706 24.35 -15.94 1.01
C PHE A 706 25.45 -16.18 2.06
N TYR A 707 25.09 -16.45 3.33
CA TYR A 707 26.05 -16.61 4.43
C TYR A 707 25.66 -17.74 5.40
N ARG A 708 26.59 -18.69 5.61
CA ARG A 708 26.56 -19.70 6.68
C ARG A 708 27.76 -19.53 7.60
N GLU A 709 27.56 -19.72 8.89
CA GLU A 709 28.58 -19.51 9.93
C GLU A 709 29.77 -20.47 9.80
N GLU A 710 29.58 -21.63 9.16
CA GLU A 710 30.65 -22.58 8.80
C GLU A 710 31.64 -22.03 7.75
N ASP A 711 31.27 -20.99 7.00
CA ASP A 711 32.10 -20.39 5.94
C ASP A 711 33.10 -19.32 6.44
N ASP A 712 33.19 -19.10 7.76
CA ASP A 712 33.99 -18.05 8.42
C ASP A 712 35.53 -18.22 8.29
N ALA A 713 36.00 -19.28 7.62
CA ALA A 713 37.42 -19.54 7.42
C ALA A 713 38.12 -18.57 6.44
N SER A 714 37.38 -17.88 5.55
CA SER A 714 37.98 -16.96 4.56
C SER A 714 37.94 -15.49 5.04
N THR A 715 39.10 -14.90 5.28
CA THR A 715 39.27 -13.48 5.68
C THR A 715 38.54 -12.51 4.76
N VAL A 716 38.53 -12.80 3.44
CA VAL A 716 37.87 -11.99 2.41
C VAL A 716 36.35 -11.93 2.61
N ARG A 717 35.70 -13.06 2.91
CA ARG A 717 34.23 -13.11 3.07
C ARG A 717 33.78 -12.44 4.37
N ARG A 718 34.61 -12.51 5.42
CA ARG A 718 34.39 -11.77 6.69
C ARG A 718 34.46 -10.26 6.50
N VAL A 719 35.47 -9.78 5.78
CA VAL A 719 35.61 -8.35 5.42
C VAL A 719 34.44 -7.88 4.54
N ALA A 720 34.05 -8.68 3.55
CA ALA A 720 32.91 -8.38 2.69
C ALA A 720 31.59 -8.32 3.47
N LYS A 721 31.33 -9.26 4.38
CA LYS A 721 30.16 -9.25 5.28
C LYS A 721 30.13 -8.00 6.15
N ASN A 722 31.26 -7.68 6.79
CA ASN A 722 31.38 -6.55 7.72
C ASN A 722 31.35 -5.18 7.04
N SER A 723 31.46 -5.16 5.71
CA SER A 723 31.38 -3.96 4.89
C SER A 723 30.03 -3.85 4.17
N LEU A 724 29.65 -4.86 3.40
CA LEU A 724 28.48 -4.85 2.51
C LEU A 724 27.15 -4.86 3.27
N ALA A 725 27.03 -5.64 4.35
CA ALA A 725 25.77 -5.71 5.08
C ALA A 725 25.41 -4.37 5.75
N PRO A 726 26.32 -3.67 6.45
CA PRO A 726 26.04 -2.33 6.94
C PRO A 726 25.77 -1.30 5.84
N ILE A 727 26.44 -1.41 4.68
CA ILE A 727 26.22 -0.52 3.53
C ILE A 727 24.77 -0.62 3.04
N VAL A 728 24.32 -1.85 2.75
CA VAL A 728 22.97 -2.12 2.24
C VAL A 728 21.91 -1.69 3.26
N LEU A 729 22.12 -2.00 4.55
CA LEU A 729 21.19 -1.64 5.61
C LEU A 729 21.14 -0.13 5.85
N ASN A 730 22.25 0.59 5.73
CA ASN A 730 22.24 2.06 5.84
C ASN A 730 21.51 2.72 4.65
N LEU A 731 21.66 2.20 3.44
CA LEU A 731 20.89 2.67 2.28
C LEU A 731 19.39 2.44 2.49
N PHE A 732 19.04 1.27 3.01
CA PHE A 732 17.66 0.93 3.35
C PHE A 732 17.09 1.86 4.44
N ASN A 733 17.85 2.14 5.49
CA ASN A 733 17.46 3.09 6.55
C ASN A 733 17.24 4.50 5.98
N ARG A 734 18.13 4.94 5.08
CA ARG A 734 18.02 6.26 4.46
C ARG A 734 16.73 6.39 3.67
N LEU A 735 16.27 5.34 3.00
CA LEU A 735 14.98 5.33 2.28
C LEU A 735 13.80 5.54 3.23
N ILE A 736 13.78 4.82 4.37
CA ILE A 736 12.72 4.96 5.39
C ILE A 736 12.76 6.37 6.00
N ASP A 737 13.95 6.87 6.33
CA ASP A 737 14.14 8.21 6.88
C ASP A 737 13.66 9.29 5.93
N PHE A 738 13.89 9.09 4.62
CA PHE A 738 13.42 10.00 3.60
C PHE A 738 11.90 10.01 3.49
N ALA A 739 11.27 8.83 3.51
CA ALA A 739 9.81 8.71 3.50
C ALA A 739 9.18 9.33 4.76
N PHE A 740 9.77 9.08 5.94
CA PHE A 740 9.32 9.70 7.19
C PHE A 740 9.51 11.23 7.15
N ALA A 741 10.66 11.73 6.70
CA ALA A 741 10.90 13.15 6.52
C ALA A 741 9.91 13.78 5.53
N ALA A 742 9.52 13.05 4.49
CA ALA A 742 8.56 13.51 3.50
C ALA A 742 7.15 13.69 4.08
N LEU A 743 6.72 12.78 4.95
CA LEU A 743 5.45 12.89 5.65
C LEU A 743 5.51 13.99 6.71
N MET A 744 6.58 14.01 7.52
CA MET A 744 6.79 15.01 8.57
C MET A 744 6.76 16.43 7.99
N ALA A 745 7.44 16.67 6.87
CA ALA A 745 7.42 17.97 6.19
C ALA A 745 6.02 18.38 5.71
N ARG A 746 5.21 17.43 5.21
CA ARG A 746 3.84 17.70 4.75
C ARG A 746 2.85 17.98 5.88
N ILE A 747 3.02 17.32 7.02
CA ILE A 747 2.16 17.52 8.20
C ILE A 747 2.55 18.82 8.91
N LEU A 748 3.83 19.02 9.20
CA LEU A 748 4.32 20.16 9.97
C LEU A 748 4.45 21.48 9.16
N GLY A 749 4.53 21.38 7.83
CA GLY A 749 4.83 22.52 6.95
C GLY A 749 6.22 23.12 7.18
N PRO A 750 6.55 24.24 6.52
CA PRO A 750 7.86 24.87 6.62
C PRO A 750 8.24 25.33 8.03
N VAL A 751 7.31 25.96 8.76
CA VAL A 751 7.56 26.49 10.12
C VAL A 751 7.83 25.36 11.11
N GLY A 752 6.94 24.35 11.17
CA GLY A 752 7.11 23.23 12.10
C GLY A 752 8.35 22.38 11.78
N ASN A 753 8.64 22.16 10.49
CA ASN A 753 9.88 21.48 10.10
C ASN A 753 11.13 22.31 10.47
N GLY A 754 11.07 23.64 10.34
CA GLY A 754 12.14 24.54 10.75
C GLY A 754 12.42 24.51 12.25
N ARG A 755 11.37 24.59 13.08
CA ARG A 755 11.47 24.46 14.55
C ARG A 755 12.12 23.13 14.96
N TYR A 756 11.66 22.02 14.38
CA TYR A 756 12.24 20.70 14.65
C TYR A 756 13.70 20.61 14.19
N ALA A 757 14.02 21.13 13.00
CA ALA A 757 15.39 21.14 12.49
C ALA A 757 16.34 21.94 13.40
N THR A 758 15.90 23.09 13.92
CA THR A 758 16.66 23.88 14.91
C THR A 758 16.90 23.07 16.18
N ALA A 759 15.85 22.44 16.72
CA ALA A 759 15.96 21.61 17.93
C ALA A 759 16.96 20.45 17.75
N VAL A 760 16.88 19.74 16.61
CA VAL A 760 17.79 18.63 16.28
C VAL A 760 19.23 19.09 16.12
N ASN A 761 19.49 20.24 15.49
CA ASN A 761 20.87 20.73 15.34
C ASN A 761 21.49 21.15 16.68
N ILE A 762 20.72 21.82 17.56
CA ILE A 762 21.18 22.14 18.92
C ILE A 762 21.48 20.84 19.68
N TYR A 763 20.54 19.89 19.67
CA TYR A 763 20.71 18.56 20.26
C TYR A 763 21.99 17.85 19.79
N LEU A 764 22.27 17.84 18.49
CA LEU A 764 23.44 17.18 17.91
C LEU A 764 24.77 17.73 18.45
N TRP A 765 24.85 19.03 18.75
CA TRP A 765 26.07 19.61 19.33
C TRP A 765 26.35 19.02 20.71
N PHE A 766 25.32 18.95 21.55
CA PHE A 766 25.44 18.40 22.89
C PHE A 766 25.60 16.86 22.88
N GLU A 767 24.97 16.14 21.94
CA GLU A 767 25.15 14.69 21.76
C GLU A 767 26.63 14.33 21.56
N VAL A 768 27.33 15.07 20.69
CA VAL A 768 28.76 14.82 20.41
C VAL A 768 29.60 14.99 21.66
N VAL A 769 29.32 16.03 22.46
CA VAL A 769 30.03 16.28 23.73
C VAL A 769 29.74 15.17 24.74
N VAL A 770 28.48 14.75 24.89
CA VAL A 770 28.05 13.68 25.81
C VAL A 770 28.68 12.33 25.47
N ASN A 771 28.75 11.98 24.18
CA ASN A 771 29.34 10.72 23.73
C ASN A 771 30.88 10.73 23.73
N PHE A 772 31.48 11.93 23.65
CA PHE A 772 32.92 12.20 23.81
C PHE A 772 33.86 11.35 22.94
N GLY A 773 33.38 10.82 21.80
CA GLY A 773 34.15 9.90 20.93
C GLY A 773 34.47 8.53 21.56
N LEU A 774 33.84 8.19 22.68
CA LEU A 774 34.12 6.97 23.45
C LEU A 774 33.67 5.68 22.73
N ASP A 775 32.85 5.79 21.68
CA ASP A 775 32.40 4.67 20.85
C ASP A 775 33.56 4.08 20.02
N MET A 776 34.35 4.94 19.39
CA MET A 776 35.53 4.52 18.63
C MET A 776 36.62 3.97 19.55
N TYR A 777 36.82 4.59 20.72
CA TYR A 777 37.73 4.07 21.75
C TYR A 777 37.29 2.68 22.21
N LEU A 778 36.01 2.52 22.60
CA LEU A 778 35.47 1.24 23.07
C LEU A 778 35.58 0.15 22.01
N MET A 779 35.25 0.46 20.75
CA MET A 779 35.38 -0.48 19.64
C MET A 779 36.83 -0.97 19.48
N ARG A 780 37.81 -0.07 19.52
CA ARG A 780 39.23 -0.38 19.38
C ARG A 780 39.76 -1.24 20.53
N GLU A 781 39.49 -0.83 21.78
CA GLU A 781 39.97 -1.56 22.96
C GLU A 781 39.31 -2.94 23.11
N VAL A 782 38.02 -3.06 22.81
CA VAL A 782 37.31 -4.36 22.83
C VAL A 782 37.85 -5.30 21.75
N ALA A 783 38.21 -4.77 20.57
CA ALA A 783 38.81 -5.57 19.50
C ALA A 783 40.18 -6.14 19.92
N GLN A 784 40.95 -5.39 20.70
CA GLN A 784 42.26 -5.82 21.22
C GLN A 784 42.17 -6.74 22.45
N ARG A 785 41.24 -6.46 23.39
CA ARG A 785 41.11 -7.14 24.68
C ARG A 785 39.67 -7.57 24.95
N ARG A 786 39.25 -8.65 24.29
CA ARG A 786 37.87 -9.18 24.36
C ARG A 786 37.47 -9.66 25.76
N ASP A 787 38.43 -10.12 26.57
CA ASP A 787 38.27 -10.56 27.95
C ASP A 787 37.79 -9.45 28.89
N ARG A 788 38.19 -8.19 28.64
CA ARG A 788 37.80 -7.02 29.43
C ARG A 788 36.59 -6.25 28.90
N SER A 789 35.87 -6.81 27.92
CA SER A 789 34.79 -6.09 27.21
C SER A 789 33.70 -5.55 28.15
N TRP A 790 33.31 -6.31 29.17
CA TRP A 790 32.34 -5.86 30.18
C TRP A 790 32.87 -4.66 30.99
N GLN A 791 34.11 -4.72 31.47
CA GLN A 791 34.73 -3.64 32.26
C GLN A 791 34.87 -2.35 31.45
N LEU A 792 35.30 -2.46 30.19
CA LEU A 792 35.42 -1.33 29.26
C LEU A 792 34.04 -0.71 28.97
N PHE A 793 33.01 -1.53 28.76
CA PHE A 793 31.64 -1.06 28.57
C PHE A 793 31.10 -0.32 29.80
N VAL A 794 31.29 -0.86 31.01
CA VAL A 794 30.85 -0.22 32.26
C VAL A 794 31.55 1.12 32.48
N ASN A 795 32.88 1.19 32.30
CA ASN A 795 33.64 2.43 32.52
C ASN A 795 33.30 3.53 31.50
N THR A 796 33.16 3.16 30.22
CA THR A 796 32.75 4.12 29.18
C THR A 796 31.31 4.57 29.37
N THR A 797 30.40 3.70 29.80
CA THR A 797 29.01 4.07 30.09
C THR A 797 28.93 4.99 31.31
N ALA A 798 29.63 4.66 32.41
CA ALA A 798 29.69 5.52 33.59
C ALA A 798 30.26 6.91 33.26
N LEU A 799 31.29 6.98 32.41
CA LEU A 799 31.85 8.25 31.96
C LEU A 799 30.86 9.05 31.10
N ARG A 800 30.13 8.43 30.16
CA ARG A 800 29.06 9.09 29.39
C ARG A 800 27.96 9.65 30.29
N LEU A 801 27.55 8.92 31.32
CA LEU A 801 26.53 9.37 32.29
C LEU A 801 27.02 10.57 33.11
N LEU A 802 28.29 10.57 33.51
CA LEU A 802 28.91 11.70 34.22
C LEU A 802 28.98 12.94 33.33
N ILE A 803 29.41 12.78 32.07
CA ILE A 803 29.46 13.89 31.11
C ILE A 803 28.04 14.39 30.80
N PHE A 804 27.06 13.49 30.64
CA PHE A 804 25.65 13.85 30.45
C PHE A 804 25.10 14.74 31.57
N ALA A 805 25.37 14.40 32.84
CA ALA A 805 24.97 15.22 33.97
C ALA A 805 25.73 16.56 34.00
N ALA A 806 27.03 16.55 33.68
CA ALA A 806 27.87 17.76 33.69
C ALA A 806 27.52 18.76 32.57
N VAL A 807 27.03 18.28 31.42
CA VAL A 807 26.67 19.10 30.26
C VAL A 807 25.26 19.69 30.38
N LEU A 808 24.40 19.13 31.23
CA LEU A 808 23.02 19.60 31.40
C LEU A 808 22.92 21.09 31.83
N PRO A 809 23.70 21.58 32.82
CA PRO A 809 23.71 23.01 33.15
C PRO A 809 24.17 23.91 32.00
N LEU A 810 25.10 23.43 31.16
CA LEU A 810 25.56 24.17 29.97
C LEU A 810 24.45 24.28 28.92
N LEU A 811 23.68 23.21 28.71
CA LEU A 811 22.51 23.25 27.83
C LEU A 811 21.44 24.21 28.36
N VAL A 812 21.09 24.11 29.64
CA VAL A 812 20.09 24.98 30.27
C VAL A 812 20.56 26.44 30.21
N GLY A 813 21.82 26.71 30.54
CA GLY A 813 22.42 28.04 30.42
C GLY A 813 22.41 28.57 28.99
N PHE A 814 22.70 27.73 27.99
CA PHE A 814 22.60 28.08 26.57
C PHE A 814 21.16 28.45 26.19
N LEU A 815 20.16 27.66 26.59
CA LEU A 815 18.75 27.93 26.29
C LEU A 815 18.25 29.21 26.97
N VAL A 816 18.56 29.40 28.25
CA VAL A 816 18.20 30.62 29.00
C VAL A 816 18.86 31.85 28.39
N GLY A 817 20.16 31.76 28.09
CA GLY A 817 20.89 32.82 27.41
C GLY A 817 20.32 33.14 26.04
N TRP A 818 19.88 32.12 25.30
CA TRP A 818 19.23 32.30 24.00
C TRP A 818 17.88 33.03 24.13
N GLN A 819 17.06 32.64 25.11
CA GLN A 819 15.77 33.31 25.37
C GLN A 819 15.94 34.78 25.75
N ALA A 820 17.07 35.16 26.37
CA ALA A 820 17.36 36.53 26.77
C ALA A 820 17.77 37.46 25.60
N LEU A 821 18.14 36.93 24.43
CA LEU A 821 18.73 37.71 23.32
C LEU A 821 17.70 38.41 22.40
N GLY A 822 16.46 38.65 22.85
CA GLY A 822 15.45 39.45 22.13
C GLY A 822 14.77 38.77 20.91
N SER A 823 15.09 37.50 20.61
CA SER A 823 14.39 36.70 19.60
C SER A 823 14.22 35.26 20.14
N PRO A 824 13.21 35.05 21.01
CA PRO A 824 13.08 33.80 21.76
C PRO A 824 12.77 32.62 20.83
N LEU A 825 13.27 31.44 21.20
CA LEU A 825 12.85 30.20 20.58
C LEU A 825 11.40 29.93 20.93
N ALA A 826 10.64 29.43 19.95
CA ALA A 826 9.27 28.99 20.18
C ALA A 826 9.25 27.91 21.28
N PRO A 827 8.24 27.90 22.19
CA PRO A 827 8.18 26.96 23.30
C PRO A 827 8.30 25.49 22.88
N GLU A 828 7.74 25.14 21.72
CA GLU A 828 7.81 23.78 21.19
C GLU A 828 9.24 23.37 20.84
N THR A 829 10.06 24.32 20.37
CA THR A 829 11.47 24.08 20.04
C THR A 829 12.28 23.82 21.31
N VAL A 830 12.04 24.59 22.37
CA VAL A 830 12.72 24.41 23.67
C VAL A 830 12.37 23.05 24.26
N TRP A 831 11.09 22.71 24.32
CA TRP A 831 10.66 21.39 24.78
C TRP A 831 11.20 20.26 23.93
N ALA A 832 11.26 20.43 22.60
CA ALA A 832 11.87 19.44 21.72
C ALA A 832 13.36 19.23 22.02
N VAL A 833 14.13 20.29 22.26
CA VAL A 833 15.55 20.18 22.66
C VAL A 833 15.69 19.42 23.98
N LEU A 834 14.89 19.75 24.99
CA LEU A 834 14.94 19.10 26.30
C LEU A 834 14.56 17.62 26.24
N LEU A 835 13.52 17.27 25.47
CA LEU A 835 13.09 15.87 25.28
C LEU A 835 14.10 15.06 24.48
N LEU A 836 14.69 15.64 23.43
CA LEU A 836 15.78 15.00 22.67
C LEU A 836 17.01 14.78 23.57
N TYR A 837 17.36 15.76 24.41
CA TYR A 837 18.44 15.63 25.39
C TYR A 837 18.14 14.53 26.42
N ALA A 838 16.93 14.48 26.98
CA ALA A 838 16.52 13.37 27.86
C ALA A 838 16.62 12.00 27.16
N GLY A 839 16.29 11.95 25.86
CA GLY A 839 16.47 10.78 25.02
C GLY A 839 17.91 10.34 24.80
N LEU A 840 18.91 11.21 25.04
CA LEU A 840 20.34 10.84 24.97
C LEU A 840 20.74 9.82 26.02
N LEU A 841 20.04 9.76 27.15
CA LEU A 841 20.39 8.85 28.23
C LEU A 841 20.36 7.38 27.76
N PRO A 842 19.22 6.84 27.28
CA PRO A 842 19.20 5.49 26.69
C PRO A 842 20.01 5.41 25.38
N GLY A 843 20.05 6.49 24.59
CA GLY A 843 20.81 6.53 23.33
C GLY A 843 22.32 6.31 23.50
N SER A 844 22.92 6.95 24.51
CA SER A 844 24.35 6.86 24.82
C SER A 844 24.75 5.44 25.23
N ILE A 845 23.88 4.73 25.96
CA ILE A 845 24.08 3.32 26.33
C ILE A 845 23.96 2.43 25.08
N ALA A 846 22.98 2.70 24.21
CA ALA A 846 22.81 2.00 22.95
C ALA A 846 24.05 2.15 22.04
N TYR A 847 24.64 3.34 21.93
CA TYR A 847 25.91 3.55 21.22
C TYR A 847 27.05 2.73 21.81
N GLY A 848 27.18 2.69 23.14
CA GLY A 848 28.15 1.85 23.83
C GLY A 848 27.99 0.36 23.49
N LEU A 849 26.76 -0.16 23.55
CA LEU A 849 26.47 -1.56 23.20
C LEU A 849 26.77 -1.87 21.73
N ALA A 850 26.39 -0.96 20.82
CA ALA A 850 26.70 -1.09 19.39
C ALA A 850 28.22 -1.13 19.14
N ALA A 851 29.00 -0.30 19.85
CA ALA A 851 30.46 -0.30 19.76
C ALA A 851 31.08 -1.63 20.26
N VAL A 852 30.52 -2.26 21.30
CA VAL A 852 30.93 -3.60 21.74
C VAL A 852 30.73 -4.62 20.62
N PHE A 853 29.55 -4.67 19.98
CA PHE A 853 29.30 -5.57 18.86
C PHE A 853 30.28 -5.36 17.70
N ARG A 854 30.59 -4.10 17.37
CA ARG A 854 31.58 -3.77 16.33
C ARG A 854 32.99 -4.24 16.73
N GLY A 855 33.38 -4.11 17.99
CA GLY A 855 34.66 -4.62 18.51
C GLY A 855 34.80 -6.15 18.42
N TYR A 856 33.68 -6.88 18.47
CA TYR A 856 33.63 -8.33 18.20
C TYR A 856 33.49 -8.68 16.71
N GLU A 857 33.65 -7.72 15.81
CA GLU A 857 33.51 -7.88 14.36
C GLU A 857 32.11 -8.35 13.91
N LYS A 858 31.06 -8.10 14.71
CA LYS A 858 29.66 -8.42 14.41
C LYS A 858 28.90 -7.18 13.93
N HIS A 859 29.40 -6.52 12.88
CA HIS A 859 28.87 -5.24 12.38
C HIS A 859 27.43 -5.33 11.84
N GLU A 860 27.01 -6.53 11.40
CA GLU A 860 25.67 -6.79 10.90
C GLU A 860 24.59 -6.66 11.97
N ILE A 861 24.91 -6.95 13.24
CA ILE A 861 23.93 -6.91 14.33
C ILE A 861 23.50 -5.47 14.63
N PRO A 862 24.42 -4.51 14.91
CA PRO A 862 24.04 -3.10 15.08
C PRO A 862 23.36 -2.52 13.85
N ALA A 863 23.78 -2.88 12.63
CA ALA A 863 23.17 -2.37 11.40
C ALA A 863 21.71 -2.87 11.22
N ALA A 864 21.45 -4.14 11.54
CA ALA A 864 20.10 -4.70 11.50
C ALA A 864 19.21 -4.07 12.58
N ILE A 865 19.75 -3.85 13.78
CA ILE A 865 19.01 -3.18 14.87
C ILE A 865 18.73 -1.73 14.51
N GLN A 866 19.66 -1.01 13.89
CA GLN A 866 19.43 0.34 13.38
C GLN A 866 18.26 0.38 12.39
N THR A 867 18.07 -0.68 11.60
CA THR A 867 16.90 -0.81 10.72
C THR A 867 15.60 -0.95 11.49
N VAL A 868 15.59 -1.80 12.52
CA VAL A 868 14.45 -1.94 13.43
C VAL A 868 14.16 -0.62 14.15
N THR A 869 15.19 0.05 14.67
CA THR A 869 15.09 1.38 15.30
C THR A 869 14.51 2.41 14.35
N THR A 870 14.92 2.40 13.08
CA THR A 870 14.42 3.32 12.05
C THR A 870 12.94 3.09 11.77
N ILE A 871 12.50 1.83 11.68
CA ILE A 871 11.08 1.48 11.54
C ILE A 871 10.28 1.91 12.78
N ILE A 872 10.78 1.65 13.99
CA ILE A 872 10.13 2.07 15.25
C ILE A 872 10.02 3.60 15.29
N ARG A 873 11.11 4.32 14.99
CA ARG A 873 11.15 5.78 14.97
C ARG A 873 10.12 6.35 14.00
N ALA A 874 10.09 5.83 12.77
CA ALA A 874 9.15 6.27 11.76
C ALA A 874 7.70 5.98 12.19
N THR A 875 7.43 4.78 12.72
CA THR A 875 6.08 4.39 13.17
C THR A 875 5.60 5.26 14.32
N LEU A 876 6.40 5.40 15.38
CA LEU A 876 6.05 6.25 16.53
C LEU A 876 5.92 7.72 16.12
N GLY A 877 6.84 8.21 15.29
CA GLY A 877 6.79 9.58 14.77
C GLY A 877 5.50 9.87 14.03
N VAL A 878 4.99 8.92 13.24
CA VAL A 878 3.72 9.10 12.53
C VAL A 878 2.51 9.02 13.44
N LEU A 879 2.46 8.06 14.36
CA LEU A 879 1.34 7.96 15.32
C LEU A 879 1.16 9.27 16.10
N VAL A 880 2.28 9.85 16.51
CA VAL A 880 2.31 11.13 17.23
C VAL A 880 1.91 12.31 16.35
N LEU A 881 2.40 12.38 15.10
CA LEU A 881 2.05 13.45 14.16
C LEU A 881 0.57 13.42 13.79
N VAL A 882 0.01 12.23 13.58
CA VAL A 882 -1.42 12.03 13.28
C VAL A 882 -2.28 12.33 14.50
N GLY A 883 -1.80 11.99 15.70
CA GLY A 883 -2.44 12.35 16.97
C GLY A 883 -2.37 13.84 17.34
N GLY A 884 -1.81 14.71 16.47
CA GLY A 884 -1.78 16.15 16.68
C GLY A 884 -0.73 16.67 17.67
N LEU A 885 0.18 15.82 18.16
CA LEU A 885 1.20 16.18 19.17
C LEU A 885 2.37 17.00 18.59
N GLY A 886 2.39 17.22 17.28
CA GLY A 886 3.32 18.12 16.58
C GLY A 886 4.81 17.83 16.82
N VAL A 887 5.62 18.88 16.86
CA VAL A 887 7.08 18.83 17.00
C VAL A 887 7.52 18.21 18.34
N VAL A 888 6.87 18.59 19.44
CA VAL A 888 7.17 18.13 20.80
C VAL A 888 6.94 16.63 20.92
N GLY A 889 5.83 16.14 20.35
CA GLY A 889 5.54 14.72 20.34
C GLY A 889 6.62 13.91 19.61
N VAL A 890 7.10 14.39 18.45
CA VAL A 890 8.15 13.68 17.68
C VAL A 890 9.45 13.60 18.48
N ALA A 891 9.78 14.66 19.23
CA ALA A 891 10.89 14.64 20.18
C ALA A 891 10.67 13.63 21.31
N GLY A 892 9.47 13.56 21.90
CA GLY A 892 9.12 12.56 22.92
C GLY A 892 9.21 11.11 22.42
N ALA A 893 8.77 10.85 21.18
CA ALA A 893 8.88 9.53 20.55
C ALA A 893 10.34 9.04 20.39
N SER A 894 11.31 9.96 20.33
CA SER A 894 12.73 9.60 20.29
C SER A 894 13.20 8.89 21.56
N ILE A 895 12.62 9.21 22.73
CA ILE A 895 12.95 8.58 24.01
C ILE A 895 12.54 7.10 23.97
N LEU A 896 11.31 6.83 23.55
CA LEU A 896 10.78 5.47 23.38
C LEU A 896 11.60 4.68 22.35
N THR A 897 11.98 5.32 21.25
CA THR A 897 12.83 4.73 20.21
C THR A 897 14.19 4.34 20.75
N ASN A 898 14.86 5.24 21.49
CA ASN A 898 16.18 4.99 22.06
C ASN A 898 16.12 3.93 23.17
N LEU A 899 15.07 3.93 23.99
CA LEU A 899 14.84 2.92 25.02
C LEU A 899 14.64 1.53 24.42
N ALA A 900 13.83 1.41 23.37
CA ALA A 900 13.65 0.16 22.64
C ALA A 900 14.97 -0.34 22.04
N THR A 901 15.74 0.56 21.41
CA THR A 901 17.04 0.25 20.80
C THR A 901 18.05 -0.24 21.85
N MET A 902 18.18 0.48 22.96
CA MET A 902 19.02 0.11 24.09
C MET A 902 18.64 -1.27 24.62
N THR A 903 17.34 -1.52 24.82
CA THR A 903 16.84 -2.79 25.37
C THR A 903 17.14 -3.96 24.43
N ILE A 904 16.89 -3.80 23.12
CA ILE A 904 17.17 -4.83 22.11
C ILE A 904 18.67 -5.15 22.07
N LEU A 905 19.52 -4.12 22.00
CA LEU A 905 20.98 -4.29 22.00
C LEU A 905 21.49 -4.93 23.28
N ALA A 906 20.96 -4.52 24.45
CA ALA A 906 21.38 -5.06 25.74
C ALA A 906 21.04 -6.55 25.84
N VAL A 907 19.79 -6.92 25.53
CA VAL A 907 19.34 -8.33 25.53
C VAL A 907 20.19 -9.18 24.59
N LEU A 908 20.51 -8.66 23.39
CA LEU A 908 21.37 -9.36 22.44
C LEU A 908 22.82 -9.46 22.93
N ALA A 909 23.37 -8.41 23.53
CA ALA A 909 24.74 -8.41 24.04
C ALA A 909 24.90 -9.46 25.17
N PHE A 910 23.95 -9.52 26.09
CA PHE A 910 23.92 -10.54 27.14
C PHE A 910 23.78 -11.97 26.60
N ARG A 911 23.01 -12.17 25.53
CA ARG A 911 22.79 -13.51 24.95
C ARG A 911 23.93 -13.98 24.03
N VAL A 912 24.55 -13.07 23.29
CA VAL A 912 25.48 -13.39 22.20
C VAL A 912 26.94 -13.21 22.61
N ILE A 913 27.24 -12.22 23.45
CA ILE A 913 28.62 -11.87 23.83
C ILE A 913 28.91 -12.30 25.27
N TRP A 914 28.07 -11.91 26.23
CA TRP A 914 28.32 -12.13 27.66
C TRP A 914 27.58 -13.35 28.23
N ARG A 915 27.34 -14.37 27.40
CA ARG A 915 26.62 -15.59 27.80
C ARG A 915 27.35 -16.34 28.90
N GLU A 916 28.67 -16.43 28.79
CA GLU A 916 29.56 -16.89 29.85
C GLU A 916 30.01 -15.65 30.61
N ARG A 917 29.49 -15.44 31.82
CA ARG A 917 29.79 -14.24 32.62
C ARG A 917 31.31 -14.09 32.74
N PRO A 918 31.92 -12.98 32.28
CA PRO A 918 33.30 -12.68 32.61
C PRO A 918 33.43 -12.64 34.14
N ARG A 919 34.29 -13.49 34.72
CA ARG A 919 34.57 -13.49 36.15
C ARG A 919 35.36 -12.22 36.48
N GLY A 920 34.65 -11.19 36.94
CA GLY A 920 35.22 -9.92 37.43
C GLY A 920 34.14 -8.85 37.52
N MET A 921 33.79 -8.42 38.74
CA MET A 921 32.86 -7.29 38.94
C MET A 921 33.48 -6.04 38.30
N GLY A 922 32.84 -5.51 37.25
CA GLY A 922 33.26 -4.29 36.57
C GLY A 922 33.27 -3.11 37.54
N ARG A 923 34.44 -2.80 38.12
CA ARG A 923 34.64 -1.62 38.95
C ARG A 923 34.84 -0.40 38.05
N VAL A 924 34.28 0.73 38.48
CA VAL A 924 34.56 2.03 37.88
C VAL A 924 35.96 2.46 38.33
N GLU A 925 36.89 2.56 37.40
CA GLU A 925 38.28 2.92 37.67
C GLU A 925 38.56 4.33 37.14
N ARG A 926 38.79 5.28 38.06
CA ARG A 926 39.06 6.68 37.70
C ARG A 926 40.32 6.82 36.83
N ALA A 927 41.34 5.99 37.06
CA ALA A 927 42.56 5.98 36.26
C ALA A 927 42.27 5.63 34.79
N LEU A 928 41.46 4.59 34.55
CA LEU A 928 41.06 4.18 33.21
C LEU A 928 40.18 5.25 32.53
N GLN A 929 39.25 5.87 33.27
CA GLN A 929 38.44 6.98 32.75
C GLN A 929 39.28 8.20 32.36
N ARG A 930 40.31 8.53 33.14
CA ARG A 930 41.24 9.62 32.80
C ARG A 930 41.97 9.34 31.48
N THR A 931 42.45 8.11 31.28
CA THR A 931 43.07 7.69 30.02
C THR A 931 42.08 7.78 28.85
N MET A 932 40.84 7.31 29.04
CA MET A 932 39.78 7.40 28.03
C MET A 932 39.52 8.85 27.58
N VAL A 933 39.46 9.80 28.51
CA VAL A 933 39.27 11.24 28.20
C VAL A 933 40.47 11.80 27.44
N VAL A 934 41.70 11.51 27.88
CA VAL A 934 42.92 12.02 27.25
C VAL A 934 43.11 11.49 25.84
N GLU A 935 42.73 10.24 25.57
CA GLU A 935 42.82 9.66 24.23
C GLU A 935 41.66 10.08 23.31
N SER A 936 40.47 10.33 23.86
CA SER A 936 39.26 10.59 23.05
C SER A 936 38.99 12.07 22.79
N TRP A 937 39.57 13.01 23.55
CA TRP A 937 39.29 14.45 23.35
C TRP A 937 39.60 14.99 21.94
N PRO A 938 40.68 14.56 21.22
CA PRO A 938 40.93 15.08 19.88
C PRO A 938 39.88 14.58 18.89
N LEU A 939 39.38 13.36 19.11
CA LEU A 939 38.32 12.77 18.31
C LEU A 939 36.99 13.49 18.56
N MET A 940 36.64 13.74 19.83
CA MET A 940 35.47 14.55 20.21
C MET A 940 35.53 15.94 19.56
N ALA A 941 36.66 16.64 19.67
CA ALA A 941 36.82 17.97 19.07
C ALA A 941 36.66 17.92 17.53
N SER A 942 37.22 16.90 16.88
CA SER A 942 37.07 16.71 15.44
C SER A 942 35.62 16.45 15.03
N LEU A 943 34.90 15.59 15.76
CA LEU A 943 33.48 15.32 15.51
C LEU A 943 32.61 16.55 15.75
N LEU A 944 32.93 17.33 16.79
CA LEU A 944 32.19 18.56 17.12
C LEU A 944 32.34 19.60 16.01
N LEU A 945 33.56 19.84 15.52
CA LEU A 945 33.79 20.78 14.41
C LEU A 945 33.10 20.34 13.11
N GLN A 946 33.00 19.03 12.86
CA GLN A 946 32.27 18.49 11.70
C GLN A 946 30.77 18.77 11.78
N VAL A 947 30.15 18.64 12.96
CA VAL A 947 28.71 18.92 13.17
C VAL A 947 28.44 20.42 13.27
N LEU A 948 29.35 21.20 13.84
CA LEU A 948 29.21 22.66 13.96
C LEU A 948 29.20 23.34 12.60
N PHE A 949 30.00 22.90 11.62
CA PHE A 949 30.07 23.55 10.31
C PHE A 949 28.69 23.72 9.63
N PRO A 950 27.92 22.65 9.36
CA PRO A 950 26.58 22.81 8.79
C PRO A 950 25.55 23.27 9.84
N GLY A 951 25.75 22.95 11.12
CA GLY A 951 24.79 23.28 12.18
C GLY A 951 24.71 24.77 12.49
N VAL A 952 25.84 25.47 12.50
CA VAL A 952 25.90 26.92 12.78
C VAL A 952 25.13 27.72 11.75
N ASN A 953 25.19 27.33 10.46
CA ASN A 953 24.38 27.96 9.42
C ASN A 953 22.89 27.93 9.76
N LEU A 954 22.39 26.77 10.18
CA LEU A 954 20.97 26.57 10.43
C LEU A 954 20.50 27.37 11.67
N VAL A 955 21.30 27.36 12.73
CA VAL A 955 21.00 28.09 13.97
C VAL A 955 21.10 29.61 13.78
N LEU A 956 22.09 30.11 13.02
CA LEU A 956 22.17 31.54 12.68
C LEU A 956 21.07 31.96 11.71
N LEU A 957 20.67 31.11 10.77
CA LEU A 957 19.54 31.37 9.88
C LEU A 957 18.23 31.49 10.67
N GLN A 958 18.02 30.63 11.68
CA GLN A 958 16.88 30.75 12.60
C GLN A 958 16.87 32.08 13.33
N ARG A 959 18.03 32.49 13.86
CA ARG A 959 18.17 33.71 14.67
C ARG A 959 18.04 35.00 13.87
N LEU A 960 18.58 35.02 12.65
CA LEU A 960 18.69 36.21 11.81
C LEU A 960 17.49 36.37 10.85
N GLN A 961 16.73 35.29 10.61
CA GLN A 961 15.59 35.27 9.69
C GLN A 961 14.35 34.70 10.41
N SER A 962 13.83 33.55 9.98
CA SER A 962 12.61 32.95 10.55
C SER A 962 12.64 31.42 10.50
N ASP A 963 11.78 30.77 11.30
CA ASP A 963 11.61 29.32 11.32
C ASP A 963 11.23 28.75 9.93
N ALA A 964 10.42 29.48 9.15
CA ALA A 964 10.03 29.05 7.79
C ALA A 964 11.23 28.96 6.84
N VAL A 965 12.15 29.94 6.92
CA VAL A 965 13.36 29.98 6.11
C VAL A 965 14.28 28.79 6.45
N VAL A 966 14.39 28.45 7.73
CA VAL A 966 15.08 27.25 8.19
C VAL A 966 14.43 25.99 7.63
N GLY A 967 13.10 25.94 7.60
CA GLY A 967 12.34 24.85 7.01
C GLY A 967 12.65 24.62 5.52
N TRP A 968 12.71 25.69 4.73
CA TRP A 968 13.08 25.62 3.31
C TRP A 968 14.53 25.16 3.12
N TYR A 969 15.46 25.68 3.94
CA TYR A 969 16.86 25.32 3.87
C TYR A 969 17.09 23.84 4.25
N ASP A 970 16.46 23.37 5.32
CA ASP A 970 16.57 21.98 5.77
C ASP A 970 15.96 20.98 4.76
N ALA A 971 14.85 21.34 4.11
CA ALA A 971 14.26 20.54 3.04
C ALA A 971 15.23 20.30 1.87
N ALA A 972 16.01 21.32 1.50
CA ALA A 972 17.06 21.20 0.49
C ALA A 972 18.27 20.41 0.99
N ARG A 973 18.74 20.70 2.21
CA ARG A 973 19.91 20.04 2.81
C ARG A 973 19.77 18.53 2.87
N LYS A 974 18.58 18.01 3.19
CA LYS A 974 18.29 16.57 3.25
C LYS A 974 18.66 15.81 1.97
N TRP A 975 18.48 16.43 0.79
CA TRP A 975 18.89 15.86 -0.50
C TRP A 975 20.41 15.77 -0.63
N VAL A 976 21.12 16.84 -0.28
CA VAL A 976 22.60 16.87 -0.32
C VAL A 976 23.18 15.84 0.65
N ASP A 977 22.64 15.77 1.86
CA ASP A 977 23.03 14.77 2.86
C ASP A 977 22.78 13.33 2.36
N ALA A 978 21.71 13.12 1.58
CA ALA A 978 21.43 11.80 1.01
C ALA A 978 22.47 11.42 -0.06
N LEU A 979 22.96 12.39 -0.85
CA LEU A 979 23.99 12.16 -1.86
C LEU A 979 25.38 11.90 -1.25
N ASN A 980 25.66 12.44 -0.07
CA ASN A 980 26.94 12.25 0.64
C ASN A 980 27.20 10.79 1.09
N ILE A 981 26.23 9.89 0.91
CA ILE A 981 26.44 8.45 1.09
C ILE A 981 27.39 7.86 0.04
N VAL A 982 27.41 8.43 -1.18
CA VAL A 982 28.25 7.99 -2.29
C VAL A 982 29.75 8.11 -1.96
N PRO A 983 30.29 9.30 -1.61
CA PRO A 983 31.70 9.43 -1.26
C PRO A 983 32.04 8.68 0.02
N SER A 984 31.11 8.54 0.96
CA SER A 984 31.33 7.80 2.22
C SER A 984 31.63 6.33 1.95
N PHE A 985 30.81 5.66 1.12
CA PHE A 985 31.05 4.26 0.77
C PHE A 985 32.25 4.06 -0.14
N PHE A 986 32.44 4.97 -1.10
CA PHE A 986 33.62 4.96 -1.94
C PHE A 986 34.90 5.06 -1.10
N THR A 987 34.95 6.01 -0.16
CA THR A 987 36.10 6.20 0.72
C THR A 987 36.29 5.02 1.66
N PHE A 988 35.22 4.47 2.23
CA PHE A 988 35.30 3.28 3.08
C PHE A 988 35.91 2.07 2.35
N ALA A 989 35.57 1.87 1.08
CA ALA A 989 36.13 0.79 0.27
C ALA A 989 37.62 1.00 -0.07
N VAL A 990 38.02 2.25 -0.33
CA VAL A 990 39.39 2.58 -0.78
C VAL A 990 40.35 2.85 0.40
N PHE A 991 39.84 3.23 1.56
CA PHE A 991 40.63 3.64 2.73
C PHE A 991 41.66 2.60 3.19
N PRO A 992 41.35 1.29 3.32
CA PRO A 992 42.34 0.29 3.73
C PRO A 992 43.52 0.18 2.77
N VAL A 993 43.26 0.34 1.47
CA VAL A 993 44.31 0.33 0.43
C VAL A 993 45.19 1.55 0.57
N MET A 994 44.60 2.74 0.71
CA MET A 994 45.33 4.00 0.90
C MET A 994 46.15 4.01 2.20
N SER A 995 45.61 3.46 3.29
CA SER A 995 46.33 3.37 4.57
C SER A 995 47.58 2.48 4.48
N ARG A 996 47.49 1.31 3.81
CA ARG A 996 48.67 0.47 3.56
C ARG A 996 49.68 1.15 2.65
N GLN A 997 49.22 1.78 1.57
CA GLN A 997 50.10 2.50 0.63
C GLN A 997 50.77 3.70 1.30
N ALA A 998 50.12 4.38 2.24
CA ALA A 998 50.73 5.47 3.01
C ALA A 998 51.94 5.03 3.84
N ALA A 999 51.96 3.79 4.32
CA ALA A 999 53.07 3.23 5.07
C ALA A 999 54.18 2.61 4.20
N GLN A 1000 53.84 2.13 3.00
CA GLN A 1000 54.73 1.29 2.18
C GLN A 1000 55.21 1.95 0.88
N ASP A 1001 54.34 2.70 0.19
CA ASP A 1001 54.62 3.28 -1.13
C ASP A 1001 53.77 4.53 -1.41
N LEU A 1002 54.38 5.70 -1.15
CA LEU A 1002 53.77 7.01 -1.38
C LEU A 1002 53.45 7.27 -2.87
N SER A 1003 54.19 6.66 -3.80
CA SER A 1003 53.96 6.84 -5.23
C SER A 1003 52.67 6.13 -5.67
N SER A 1004 52.43 4.92 -5.15
CA SER A 1004 51.18 4.19 -5.35
C SER A 1004 50.01 4.87 -4.64
N LEU A 1005 50.22 5.42 -3.43
CA LEU A 1005 49.21 6.25 -2.78
C LEU A 1005 48.79 7.45 -3.63
N ARG A 1006 49.76 8.15 -4.25
CA ARG A 1006 49.50 9.27 -5.16
C ARG A 1006 48.70 8.87 -6.38
N ARG A 1007 49.02 7.73 -7.00
CA ARG A 1007 48.26 7.20 -8.15
C ARG A 1007 46.82 6.86 -7.74
N SER A 1008 46.64 6.12 -6.64
CA SER A 1008 45.32 5.77 -6.11
C SER A 1008 44.49 7.01 -5.77
N TYR A 1009 45.08 8.00 -5.09
CA TYR A 1009 44.41 9.25 -4.75
C TYR A 1009 43.96 10.03 -5.98
N ARG A 1010 44.81 10.17 -7.00
CA ARG A 1010 44.46 10.85 -8.26
C ARG A 1010 43.29 10.16 -8.95
N LEU A 1011 43.34 8.83 -9.09
CA LEU A 1011 42.25 8.06 -9.68
C LEU A 1011 40.95 8.23 -8.89
N SER A 1012 41.02 8.14 -7.56
CA SER A 1012 39.87 8.28 -6.67
C SER A 1012 39.21 9.67 -6.76
N VAL A 1013 40.00 10.75 -6.72
CA VAL A 1013 39.50 12.12 -6.92
C VAL A 1013 38.83 12.25 -8.29
N LYS A 1014 39.48 11.73 -9.35
CA LYS A 1014 38.97 11.81 -10.71
C LYS A 1014 37.63 11.07 -10.87
N VAL A 1015 37.50 9.88 -10.32
CA VAL A 1015 36.25 9.11 -10.31
C VAL A 1015 35.16 9.85 -9.55
N LEU A 1016 35.46 10.39 -8.36
CA LEU A 1016 34.50 11.18 -7.59
C LEU A 1016 34.03 12.42 -8.36
N THR A 1017 34.94 13.14 -9.05
CA THR A 1017 34.56 14.28 -9.90
C THR A 1017 33.71 13.86 -11.09
N ILE A 1018 34.03 12.73 -11.73
CA ILE A 1018 33.25 12.18 -12.85
C ILE A 1018 31.81 11.88 -12.43
N VAL A 1019 31.56 11.51 -11.18
CA VAL A 1019 30.20 11.25 -10.67
C VAL A 1019 29.56 12.53 -10.11
N ALA A 1020 30.32 13.39 -9.44
CA ALA A 1020 29.79 14.59 -8.78
C ALA A 1020 29.24 15.64 -9.76
N LEU A 1021 29.94 15.89 -10.87
CA LEU A 1021 29.52 16.87 -11.89
C LEU A 1021 28.14 16.61 -12.51
N PRO A 1022 27.86 15.43 -13.11
CA PRO A 1022 26.55 15.15 -13.68
C PRO A 1022 25.48 15.12 -12.59
N THR A 1023 25.81 14.64 -11.38
CA THR A 1023 24.89 14.63 -10.24
C THR A 1023 24.45 16.06 -9.88
N ALA A 1024 25.39 17.00 -9.77
CA ALA A 1024 25.09 18.40 -9.48
C ALA A 1024 24.15 19.00 -10.55
N VAL A 1025 24.48 18.83 -11.84
CA VAL A 1025 23.67 19.35 -12.95
C VAL A 1025 22.27 18.75 -12.96
N LEU A 1026 22.14 17.43 -12.85
CA LEU A 1026 20.85 16.74 -12.87
C LEU A 1026 19.98 17.13 -11.67
N VAL A 1027 20.55 17.24 -10.47
CA VAL A 1027 19.82 17.67 -9.28
C VAL A 1027 19.40 19.14 -9.38
N THR A 1028 20.21 20.02 -9.96
CA THR A 1028 19.80 21.41 -10.23
C THR A 1028 18.58 21.47 -11.13
N LEU A 1029 18.51 20.66 -12.21
CA LEU A 1029 17.32 20.56 -13.07
C LEU A 1029 16.12 19.99 -12.33
N LEU A 1030 16.35 18.95 -11.52
CA LEU A 1030 15.31 18.23 -10.79
C LEU A 1030 14.93 18.88 -9.45
N ALA A 1031 15.53 20.02 -9.07
CA ALA A 1031 15.35 20.56 -7.73
C ALA A 1031 13.89 20.85 -7.36
N THR A 1032 13.10 21.36 -8.32
CA THR A 1032 11.66 21.64 -8.13
C THR A 1032 10.86 20.35 -7.92
N PRO A 1033 10.90 19.35 -8.83
CA PRO A 1033 10.19 18.10 -8.60
C PRO A 1033 10.72 17.31 -7.39
N LEU A 1034 12.02 17.37 -7.07
CA LEU A 1034 12.60 16.70 -5.90
C LEU A 1034 12.07 17.31 -4.59
N VAL A 1035 12.12 18.63 -4.43
CA VAL A 1035 11.59 19.28 -3.23
C VAL A 1035 10.06 19.16 -3.15
N GLY A 1036 9.35 19.25 -4.28
CA GLY A 1036 7.91 19.01 -4.33
C GLY A 1036 7.52 17.58 -3.93
N LEU A 1037 8.30 16.58 -4.36
CA LEU A 1037 8.11 15.17 -4.01
C LEU A 1037 8.44 14.87 -2.54
N LEU A 1038 9.50 15.48 -2.00
CA LEU A 1038 9.87 15.27 -0.60
C LEU A 1038 8.94 16.06 0.33
N SER A 1039 8.87 17.37 0.18
CA SER A 1039 8.32 18.27 1.20
C SER A 1039 6.92 18.82 0.86
N GLY A 1040 6.51 18.75 -0.41
CA GLY A 1040 5.22 19.28 -0.90
C GLY A 1040 5.30 20.70 -1.44
N SER A 1041 4.19 21.18 -2.00
CA SER A 1041 4.12 22.48 -2.70
C SER A 1041 4.43 23.67 -1.78
N ARG A 1042 4.09 23.59 -0.49
CA ARG A 1042 4.35 24.64 0.52
C ARG A 1042 5.84 24.99 0.72
N PHE A 1043 6.77 24.18 0.20
CA PHE A 1043 8.22 24.42 0.26
C PHE A 1043 8.79 25.00 -1.04
N LEU A 1044 7.97 25.11 -2.10
CA LEU A 1044 8.34 25.70 -3.36
C LEU A 1044 7.92 27.18 -3.40
N PRO A 1045 8.68 28.06 -4.08
CA PRO A 1045 9.90 27.77 -4.85
C PRO A 1045 11.19 27.74 -4.00
N HIS A 1046 11.19 28.31 -2.80
CA HIS A 1046 12.40 28.61 -2.03
C HIS A 1046 13.26 27.40 -1.68
N GLY A 1047 12.67 26.28 -1.26
CA GLY A 1047 13.43 25.05 -1.00
C GLY A 1047 14.12 24.51 -2.25
N ALA A 1048 13.49 24.64 -3.43
CA ALA A 1048 14.12 24.26 -4.68
C ALA A 1048 15.28 25.20 -5.06
N ILE A 1049 15.15 26.50 -4.81
CA ILE A 1049 16.24 27.47 -5.03
C ILE A 1049 17.45 27.12 -4.16
N VAL A 1050 17.23 26.83 -2.86
CA VAL A 1050 18.32 26.39 -1.97
C VAL A 1050 18.98 25.13 -2.53
N LEU A 1051 18.21 24.12 -2.95
CA LEU A 1051 18.77 22.87 -3.48
C LEU A 1051 19.59 23.09 -4.76
N ARG A 1052 19.12 23.96 -5.67
CA ARG A 1052 19.84 24.32 -6.91
C ARG A 1052 21.24 24.85 -6.63
N LEU A 1053 21.40 25.62 -5.56
CA LEU A 1053 22.67 26.19 -5.15
C LEU A 1053 23.49 25.20 -4.32
N LEU A 1054 22.90 24.70 -3.23
CA LEU A 1054 23.58 23.90 -2.22
C LEU A 1054 24.15 22.59 -2.79
N VAL A 1055 23.55 22.01 -3.84
CA VAL A 1055 24.06 20.77 -4.44
C VAL A 1055 25.48 20.93 -5.00
N TRP A 1056 25.89 22.13 -5.44
CA TRP A 1056 27.23 22.36 -5.97
C TRP A 1056 28.34 22.20 -4.91
N SER A 1057 27.99 22.21 -3.62
CA SER A 1057 28.93 21.90 -2.53
C SER A 1057 29.53 20.50 -2.63
N ILE A 1058 28.87 19.54 -3.28
CA ILE A 1058 29.35 18.16 -3.41
C ILE A 1058 30.67 18.07 -4.20
N LEU A 1059 30.93 19.02 -5.12
CA LEU A 1059 32.14 19.01 -5.95
C LEU A 1059 33.41 19.08 -5.10
N PHE A 1060 33.41 19.94 -4.08
CA PHE A 1060 34.51 20.08 -3.14
C PHE A 1060 34.34 19.12 -1.97
N GLY A 1061 33.13 18.99 -1.43
CA GLY A 1061 32.84 18.14 -0.28
C GLY A 1061 33.21 16.67 -0.46
N TRP A 1062 32.98 16.10 -1.65
CA TRP A 1062 33.35 14.70 -1.92
C TRP A 1062 34.87 14.49 -2.00
N ILE A 1063 35.58 15.46 -2.59
CA ILE A 1063 37.06 15.47 -2.62
C ILE A 1063 37.61 15.64 -1.20
N ASN A 1064 37.04 16.56 -0.42
CA ASN A 1064 37.43 16.81 0.97
C ASN A 1064 37.19 15.58 1.85
N SER A 1065 36.07 14.87 1.64
CA SER A 1065 35.77 13.60 2.32
C SER A 1065 36.92 12.61 2.13
N LEU A 1066 37.32 12.32 0.90
CA LEU A 1066 38.44 11.43 0.62
C LEU A 1066 39.78 11.95 1.18
N THR A 1067 40.05 13.25 0.98
CA THR A 1067 41.32 13.88 1.38
C THR A 1067 41.50 13.88 2.88
N ASN A 1068 40.42 14.07 3.65
CA ASN A 1068 40.42 13.96 5.11
C ASN A 1068 40.99 12.60 5.57
N TYR A 1069 40.50 11.50 4.99
CA TYR A 1069 40.98 10.16 5.34
C TYR A 1069 42.43 9.90 4.90
N VAL A 1070 42.87 10.47 3.77
CA VAL A 1070 44.28 10.38 3.35
C VAL A 1070 45.20 11.14 4.32
N LEU A 1071 44.81 12.34 4.75
CA LEU A 1071 45.59 13.10 5.74
C LEU A 1071 45.63 12.40 7.11
N ILE A 1072 44.55 11.71 7.49
CA ILE A 1072 44.54 10.84 8.68
C ILE A 1072 45.52 9.68 8.49
N ALA A 1073 45.54 9.01 7.33
CA ALA A 1073 46.50 7.94 7.03
C ALA A 1073 47.96 8.42 7.05
N LEU A 1074 48.21 9.70 6.75
CA LEU A 1074 49.53 10.35 6.85
C LEU A 1074 49.84 10.90 8.27
N ASN A 1075 49.05 10.53 9.29
CA ASN A 1075 49.19 11.00 10.67
C ASN A 1075 49.07 12.53 10.88
N ARG A 1076 48.34 13.24 10.00
CA ARG A 1076 48.13 14.71 10.07
C ARG A 1076 46.80 15.12 10.70
N GLN A 1077 46.27 14.31 11.62
CA GLN A 1077 44.98 14.53 12.29
C GLN A 1077 44.85 15.89 13.02
N ARG A 1078 45.94 16.42 13.61
CA ARG A 1078 45.92 17.73 14.29
C ARG A 1078 45.74 18.89 13.32
N TYR A 1079 46.29 18.79 12.11
CA TYR A 1079 46.11 19.79 11.08
C TYR A 1079 44.68 19.76 10.53
N VAL A 1080 44.12 18.57 10.36
CA VAL A 1080 42.70 18.40 9.98
C VAL A 1080 41.78 19.11 10.98
N LEU A 1081 42.06 18.97 12.29
CA LEU A 1081 41.32 19.65 13.34
C LEU A 1081 41.41 21.18 13.19
N LEU A 1082 42.62 21.72 13.01
CA LEU A 1082 42.84 23.16 12.84
C LEU A 1082 42.15 23.72 11.59
N ALA A 1083 42.29 23.04 10.44
CA ALA A 1083 41.64 23.44 9.20
C ALA A 1083 40.11 23.40 9.30
N SER A 1084 39.56 22.40 10.01
CA SER A 1084 38.12 22.33 10.30
C SER A 1084 37.67 23.48 11.21
N GLY A 1085 38.48 23.89 12.19
CA GLY A 1085 38.21 25.04 13.04
C GLY A 1085 38.16 26.35 12.24
N VAL A 1086 39.13 26.57 11.36
CA VAL A 1086 39.14 27.74 10.45
C VAL A 1086 37.89 27.76 9.56
N ARG A 1087 37.46 26.60 9.05
CA ARG A 1087 36.20 26.48 8.27
C ARG A 1087 34.98 26.90 9.08
N VAL A 1088 34.87 26.49 10.34
CA VAL A 1088 33.74 26.87 11.23
C VAL A 1088 33.77 28.37 11.52
N VAL A 1089 34.93 28.95 11.82
CA VAL A 1089 35.08 30.40 12.06
C VAL A 1089 34.67 31.21 10.82
N PHE A 1090 35.16 30.82 9.64
CA PHE A 1090 34.72 31.43 8.36
C PHE A 1090 33.20 31.40 8.23
N THR A 1091 32.60 30.26 8.55
CA THR A 1091 31.15 30.06 8.46
C THR A 1091 30.40 31.00 9.40
N VAL A 1092 30.81 31.11 10.67
CA VAL A 1092 30.18 32.02 11.65
C VAL A 1092 30.25 33.47 11.16
N VAL A 1093 31.46 33.93 10.80
CA VAL A 1093 31.70 35.31 10.36
C VAL A 1093 30.90 35.62 9.10
N ALA A 1094 30.94 34.75 8.09
CA ALA A 1094 30.23 34.97 6.84
C ALA A 1094 28.71 35.00 7.04
N ASN A 1095 28.15 34.18 7.94
CA ASN A 1095 26.70 34.22 8.19
C ASN A 1095 26.29 35.52 8.87
N LEU A 1096 27.05 35.99 9.86
CA LEU A 1096 26.75 37.24 10.55
C LEU A 1096 26.78 38.45 9.60
N LEU A 1097 27.66 38.43 8.59
CA LEU A 1097 27.80 39.49 7.61
C LEU A 1097 26.73 39.45 6.50
N PHE A 1098 26.46 38.28 5.92
CA PHE A 1098 25.69 38.19 4.67
C PHE A 1098 24.24 37.67 4.82
N VAL A 1099 23.91 36.94 5.88
CA VAL A 1099 22.58 36.29 6.00
C VAL A 1099 21.47 37.28 6.25
N ARG A 1100 21.72 38.41 6.92
CA ARG A 1100 20.69 39.45 7.10
C ARG A 1100 20.19 40.00 5.76
N THR A 1101 21.10 40.18 4.80
CA THR A 1101 20.80 40.77 3.49
C THR A 1101 20.34 39.75 2.46
N PHE A 1102 20.97 38.57 2.41
CA PHE A 1102 20.74 37.58 1.34
C PHE A 1102 20.04 36.29 1.84
N SER A 1103 19.62 36.24 3.11
CA SER A 1103 18.84 35.14 3.69
C SER A 1103 19.47 33.75 3.42
N TYR A 1104 18.66 32.74 3.10
CA TYR A 1104 19.09 31.36 2.82
C TYR A 1104 20.03 31.23 1.62
N VAL A 1105 20.03 32.19 0.68
CA VAL A 1105 20.93 32.19 -0.49
C VAL A 1105 22.38 32.39 -0.04
N ALA A 1106 22.62 33.31 0.90
CA ALA A 1106 23.95 33.46 1.50
C ALA A 1106 24.40 32.16 2.19
N SER A 1107 23.55 31.55 3.03
CA SER A 1107 23.92 30.30 3.72
C SER A 1107 24.27 29.16 2.76
N ALA A 1108 23.60 29.06 1.60
CA ALA A 1108 23.95 28.08 0.58
C ALA A 1108 25.34 28.32 -0.03
N TRP A 1109 25.67 29.58 -0.35
CA TRP A 1109 27.00 29.94 -0.85
C TRP A 1109 28.10 29.80 0.21
N ILE A 1110 27.80 30.06 1.48
CA ILE A 1110 28.76 29.91 2.58
C ILE A 1110 29.17 28.45 2.75
N ILE A 1111 28.26 27.49 2.58
CA ILE A 1111 28.63 26.06 2.56
C ILE A 1111 29.62 25.76 1.43
N ILE A 1112 29.34 26.23 0.21
CA ILE A 1112 30.23 26.02 -0.94
C ILE A 1112 31.60 26.65 -0.68
N GLY A 1113 31.62 27.89 -0.19
CA GLY A 1113 32.85 28.61 0.17
C GLY A 1113 33.63 27.91 1.28
N GLY A 1114 32.95 27.35 2.28
CA GLY A 1114 33.56 26.61 3.37
C GLY A 1114 34.19 25.29 2.92
N GLU A 1115 33.54 24.57 1.99
CA GLU A 1115 34.12 23.37 1.38
C GLU A 1115 35.30 23.71 0.46
N PHE A 1116 35.20 24.80 -0.30
CA PHE A 1116 36.32 25.29 -1.11
C PHE A 1116 37.52 25.69 -0.25
N LEU A 1117 37.29 26.45 0.83
CA LEU A 1117 38.32 26.84 1.80
C LEU A 1117 39.02 25.61 2.37
N LEU A 1118 38.26 24.58 2.75
CA LEU A 1118 38.82 23.34 3.27
C LEU A 1118 39.67 22.61 2.22
N ALA A 1119 39.24 22.59 0.95
CA ALA A 1119 40.01 21.99 -0.14
C ALA A 1119 41.36 22.70 -0.33
N VAL A 1120 41.38 24.03 -0.24
CA VAL A 1120 42.62 24.83 -0.29
C VAL A 1120 43.52 24.53 0.90
N LEU A 1121 42.97 24.50 2.12
CA LEU A 1121 43.74 24.20 3.33
C LEU A 1121 44.33 22.78 3.28
N PHE A 1122 43.58 21.79 2.80
CA PHE A 1122 44.06 20.41 2.63
C PHE A 1122 45.11 20.26 1.53
N ALA A 1123 45.10 21.11 0.50
CA ALA A 1123 46.10 21.05 -0.57
C ALA A 1123 47.53 21.34 -0.07
N ILE A 1124 47.68 22.12 1.01
CA ILE A 1124 48.98 22.48 1.60
C ILE A 1124 49.73 21.25 2.14
N PRO A 1125 49.23 20.51 3.16
CA PRO A 1125 49.91 19.33 3.68
C PRO A 1125 49.97 18.20 2.65
N LEU A 1126 48.98 18.11 1.76
CA LEU A 1126 48.97 17.11 0.70
C LEU A 1126 50.13 17.32 -0.28
N ARG A 1127 50.40 18.56 -0.69
CA ARG A 1127 51.55 18.88 -1.54
C ARG A 1127 52.88 18.61 -0.83
N GLN A 1128 52.95 18.88 0.48
CA GLN A 1128 54.15 18.65 1.27
C GLN A 1128 54.51 17.15 1.41
N HIS A 1129 53.52 16.26 1.53
CA HIS A 1129 53.76 14.84 1.82
C HIS A 1129 53.63 13.92 0.61
N LEU A 1130 52.72 14.24 -0.30
CA LEU A 1130 52.36 13.43 -1.46
C LEU A 1130 52.91 14.00 -2.78
N GLY A 1131 53.47 15.22 -2.76
CA GLY A 1131 53.93 15.93 -3.93
C GLY A 1131 52.80 16.58 -4.75
N SER A 1132 53.13 17.09 -5.94
CA SER A 1132 52.17 17.81 -6.80
C SER A 1132 51.10 16.88 -7.40
N VAL A 1133 49.84 17.02 -7.01
CA VAL A 1133 48.73 16.22 -7.57
C VAL A 1133 48.43 16.57 -9.04
N GLY A 1134 48.83 17.75 -9.50
CA GLY A 1134 48.55 18.23 -10.86
C GLY A 1134 47.06 18.48 -11.10
N TRP A 1135 46.41 19.21 -10.19
CA TRP A 1135 44.95 19.45 -10.15
C TRP A 1135 44.35 19.86 -11.50
N VAL A 1136 45.01 20.77 -12.23
CA VAL A 1136 44.55 21.23 -13.55
C VAL A 1136 44.46 20.07 -14.53
N ARG A 1137 45.53 19.27 -14.68
CA ARG A 1137 45.54 18.12 -15.60
C ARG A 1137 44.57 17.01 -15.17
N LEU A 1138 44.35 16.88 -13.85
CA LEU A 1138 43.47 15.87 -13.29
C LEU A 1138 41.99 16.18 -13.57
N LEU A 1139 41.59 17.45 -13.38
CA LEU A 1139 40.19 17.87 -13.42
C LEU A 1139 39.75 18.46 -14.76
N ALA A 1140 40.67 18.94 -15.61
CA ALA A 1140 40.32 19.64 -16.85
C ALA A 1140 39.39 18.83 -17.77
N ARG A 1141 39.67 17.54 -18.01
CA ARG A 1141 38.85 16.70 -18.90
C ARG A 1141 37.47 16.36 -18.30
N PRO A 1142 37.35 15.92 -17.04
CA PRO A 1142 36.04 15.74 -16.40
C PRO A 1142 35.21 17.03 -16.33
N VAL A 1143 35.84 18.16 -15.96
CA VAL A 1143 35.16 19.46 -15.89
C VAL A 1143 34.70 19.92 -17.28
N LEU A 1144 35.53 19.77 -18.31
CA LEU A 1144 35.14 20.08 -19.68
C LEU A 1144 33.97 19.21 -20.16
N ALA A 1145 33.97 17.91 -19.84
CA ALA A 1145 32.83 17.03 -20.12
C ALA A 1145 31.55 17.51 -19.39
N GLY A 1146 31.69 17.93 -18.13
CA GLY A 1146 30.60 18.51 -17.34
C GLY A 1146 30.07 19.83 -17.92
N LEU A 1147 30.95 20.70 -18.44
CA LEU A 1147 30.58 21.95 -19.09
C LEU A 1147 29.84 21.71 -20.42
N VAL A 1148 30.32 20.76 -21.23
CA VAL A 1148 29.65 20.34 -22.48
C VAL A 1148 28.25 19.80 -22.18
N MET A 1149 28.12 18.94 -21.15
CA MET A 1149 26.83 18.49 -20.68
C MET A 1149 25.96 19.66 -20.21
N GLY A 1150 26.50 20.55 -19.37
CA GLY A 1150 25.78 21.71 -18.84
C GLY A 1150 25.22 22.63 -19.93
N GLY A 1151 26.02 22.92 -20.96
CA GLY A 1151 25.59 23.73 -22.12
C GLY A 1151 24.50 23.04 -22.95
N ALA A 1152 24.64 21.75 -23.22
CA ALA A 1152 23.63 20.97 -23.95
C ALA A 1152 22.31 20.86 -23.16
N VAL A 1153 22.41 20.61 -21.86
CA VAL A 1153 21.29 20.57 -20.91
C VAL A 1153 20.59 21.92 -20.85
N TRP A 1154 21.33 23.02 -20.72
CA TRP A 1154 20.76 24.37 -20.67
C TRP A 1154 19.96 24.67 -21.93
N SER A 1155 20.55 24.37 -23.10
CA SER A 1155 19.91 24.57 -24.40
C SER A 1155 18.63 23.75 -24.54
N ALA A 1156 18.67 22.47 -24.16
CA ALA A 1156 17.50 21.59 -24.19
C ALA A 1156 16.42 22.00 -23.16
N ALA A 1157 16.81 22.55 -22.01
CA ALA A 1157 15.89 22.98 -20.96
C ALA A 1157 15.06 24.20 -21.35
N LEU A 1158 15.49 25.00 -22.35
CA LEU A 1158 14.70 26.07 -22.96
C LEU A 1158 13.49 25.51 -23.72
N VAL A 1159 13.60 24.29 -24.26
CA VAL A 1159 12.51 23.61 -24.98
C VAL A 1159 11.66 22.78 -24.02
N SER A 1160 12.28 21.83 -23.30
CA SER A 1160 11.60 21.06 -22.27
C SER A 1160 12.57 20.45 -21.24
N ARG A 1161 12.17 20.46 -19.97
CA ARG A 1161 12.98 19.89 -18.88
C ARG A 1161 13.15 18.36 -18.96
N PRO A 1162 12.14 17.56 -19.35
CA PRO A 1162 12.35 16.12 -19.55
C PRO A 1162 13.37 15.81 -20.64
N LEU A 1163 13.34 16.55 -21.76
CA LEU A 1163 14.34 16.41 -22.82
C LEU A 1163 15.74 16.75 -22.31
N ALA A 1164 15.88 17.83 -21.52
CA ALA A 1164 17.17 18.20 -20.92
C ALA A 1164 17.79 17.09 -20.06
N LEU A 1165 16.96 16.32 -19.32
CA LEU A 1165 17.44 15.19 -18.54
C LEU A 1165 17.98 14.06 -19.42
N VAL A 1166 17.24 13.71 -20.48
CA VAL A 1166 17.67 12.68 -21.45
C VAL A 1166 18.96 13.11 -22.14
N VAL A 1167 19.02 14.36 -22.61
CA VAL A 1167 20.22 14.94 -23.23
C VAL A 1167 21.41 14.89 -22.27
N GLY A 1168 21.23 15.28 -21.01
CA GLY A 1168 22.31 15.24 -20.01
C GLY A 1168 22.86 13.84 -19.78
N LEU A 1169 21.97 12.83 -19.68
CA LEU A 1169 22.36 11.43 -19.48
C LEU A 1169 23.12 10.82 -20.68
N VAL A 1170 22.89 11.33 -21.89
CA VAL A 1170 23.56 10.84 -23.11
C VAL A 1170 24.84 11.63 -23.41
N VAL A 1171 24.78 12.97 -23.35
CA VAL A 1171 25.90 13.85 -23.72
C VAL A 1171 27.09 13.66 -22.78
N TYR A 1172 26.86 13.45 -21.48
CA TYR A 1172 27.96 13.35 -20.52
C TYR A 1172 28.84 12.09 -20.73
N PRO A 1173 28.29 10.86 -20.84
CA PRO A 1173 29.10 9.69 -21.20
C PRO A 1173 29.83 9.86 -22.53
N VAL A 1174 29.17 10.43 -23.55
CA VAL A 1174 29.79 10.68 -24.87
C VAL A 1174 30.95 11.67 -24.74
N ALA A 1175 30.77 12.76 -23.99
CA ALA A 1175 31.81 13.75 -23.73
C ALA A 1175 33.00 13.14 -22.97
N LEU A 1176 32.76 12.28 -21.98
CA LEU A 1176 33.83 11.58 -21.25
C LEU A 1176 34.66 10.65 -22.15
N VAL A 1177 34.00 9.93 -23.06
CA VAL A 1177 34.66 9.02 -24.00
C VAL A 1177 35.46 9.80 -25.05
N THR A 1178 34.85 10.82 -25.66
CA THR A 1178 35.46 11.66 -26.71
C THR A 1178 36.66 12.47 -26.19
N LEU A 1179 36.54 13.07 -25.00
CA LEU A 1179 37.62 13.82 -24.35
C LEU A 1179 38.71 12.91 -23.75
N ARG A 1180 38.56 11.58 -23.86
CA ARG A 1180 39.45 10.57 -23.25
C ARG A 1180 39.72 10.92 -21.79
N ALA A 1181 38.64 11.14 -21.03
CA ALA A 1181 38.73 11.56 -19.64
C ALA A 1181 39.55 10.56 -18.82
N LEU A 1182 39.33 9.24 -19.00
CA LEU A 1182 40.11 8.16 -18.38
C LEU A 1182 41.26 7.69 -19.30
N THR A 1183 42.47 7.56 -18.74
CA THR A 1183 43.66 7.02 -19.44
C THR A 1183 43.55 5.50 -19.62
N PRO A 1184 44.27 4.87 -20.58
CA PRO A 1184 44.21 3.42 -20.80
C PRO A 1184 44.44 2.59 -19.53
N GLU A 1185 45.47 2.93 -18.75
CA GLU A 1185 45.77 2.29 -17.45
C GLU A 1185 44.62 2.41 -16.45
N GLU A 1186 43.99 3.59 -16.34
CA GLU A 1186 42.84 3.78 -15.45
C GLU A 1186 41.63 2.97 -15.93
N ARG A 1187 41.44 2.82 -17.25
CA ARG A 1187 40.37 2.00 -17.82
C ARG A 1187 40.58 0.52 -17.51
N GLU A 1188 41.81 0.02 -17.56
CA GLU A 1188 42.13 -1.36 -17.18
C GLU A 1188 41.83 -1.63 -15.71
N VAL A 1189 42.19 -0.70 -14.82
CA VAL A 1189 41.87 -0.80 -13.38
C VAL A 1189 40.36 -0.79 -13.13
N LEU A 1190 39.58 -0.06 -13.95
CA LEU A 1190 38.12 0.07 -13.80
C LEU A 1190 37.33 -1.00 -14.59
N ALA A 1191 37.89 -1.64 -15.61
CA ALA A 1191 37.22 -2.60 -16.48
C ALA A 1191 36.60 -3.81 -15.75
N PRO A 1192 37.20 -4.36 -14.67
CA PRO A 1192 36.59 -5.43 -13.89
C PRO A 1192 35.27 -5.02 -13.23
N LEU A 1193 35.08 -3.73 -12.93
CA LEU A 1193 33.94 -3.18 -12.20
C LEU A 1193 32.71 -2.89 -13.10
N VAL A 1194 32.86 -2.95 -14.42
CA VAL A 1194 31.75 -2.73 -15.37
C VAL A 1194 30.97 -4.04 -15.59
N PRO A 1195 29.66 -4.11 -15.26
CA PRO A 1195 28.88 -5.35 -15.28
C PRO A 1195 28.58 -5.92 -16.67
N TRP A 1196 28.78 -5.13 -17.74
CA TRP A 1196 28.34 -5.51 -19.09
C TRP A 1196 29.47 -6.13 -19.93
N ARG A 1197 29.38 -7.44 -20.19
CA ARG A 1197 30.39 -8.21 -20.98
C ARG A 1197 30.61 -7.67 -22.41
N GLY A 1198 29.62 -7.02 -23.02
CA GLY A 1198 29.73 -6.46 -24.38
C GLY A 1198 30.68 -5.27 -24.49
N TRP A 1199 30.86 -4.50 -23.40
CA TRP A 1199 31.83 -3.40 -23.36
C TRP A 1199 33.25 -3.89 -23.07
N ARG A 1200 33.43 -5.03 -22.39
CA ARG A 1200 34.77 -5.63 -22.17
C ARG A 1200 35.50 -5.97 -23.47
N ARG A 1201 34.78 -6.47 -24.49
CA ARG A 1201 35.38 -6.81 -25.80
C ARG A 1201 35.81 -5.56 -26.57
N ARG A 1202 34.93 -4.57 -26.75
CA ARG A 1202 35.27 -3.32 -27.45
C ARG A 1202 36.33 -2.47 -26.75
N TRP A 1203 36.49 -2.60 -25.43
CA TRP A 1203 37.51 -1.87 -24.66
C TRP A 1203 38.84 -2.62 -24.56
N GLY A 1204 38.84 -3.95 -24.63
CA GLY A 1204 40.05 -4.77 -24.71
C GLY A 1204 40.65 -4.87 -26.11
N GLU A 1205 39.81 -4.95 -27.16
CA GLU A 1205 40.25 -5.19 -28.54
C GLU A 1205 40.95 -3.99 -29.20
N GLN A 1206 40.91 -2.79 -28.62
CA GLN A 1206 41.66 -1.63 -29.14
C GLN A 1206 43.13 -1.57 -28.69
N VAL A 1207 43.60 -2.52 -27.88
CA VAL A 1207 45.02 -2.59 -27.45
C VAL A 1207 45.77 -3.74 -28.12
N GLU A 1208 45.10 -4.83 -28.50
CA GLU A 1208 45.73 -5.96 -29.23
C GLU A 1208 46.09 -5.65 -30.70
N THR A 1209 45.84 -4.43 -31.20
CA THR A 1209 46.28 -3.99 -32.54
C THR A 1209 47.47 -3.01 -32.52
N ARG A 1210 48.15 -2.83 -31.38
CA ARG A 1210 49.46 -2.15 -31.29
C ARG A 1210 50.39 -2.76 -30.23
N LEU A 1211 50.57 -4.08 -30.31
CA LEU A 1211 51.79 -4.82 -29.98
C LEU A 1211 52.05 -5.75 -31.17
#